data_AF-A0A1T4K2Z7-F1
#
_entry.id   AF-A0A1T4K2Z7-F1
#
_cell.length_a   1.000
_cell.length_b   1.000
_cell.length_c   1.000
_cell.angle_alpha   90.00
_cell.angle_beta   90.00
_cell.angle_gamma   90.00
#
_symmetry.space_group_name_H-M   'P 1'
#
loop_
_entity.id
_entity.type
_entity.pdbx_description
1 polymer ?
#
loop_
_entity_poly.entity_id
_entity_poly.type
_entity_poly.pdbx_seq_one_letter_code
_entity_poly.pdbx_strand_id
1 'polypeptide(L)'
;MQLKATYILVRLFFLFIGTGSVLSATAGKEIIVDSKGKGDFLTIQAAINSLPEKAEAQRVILVRNGVYTEKIFLDKNFITLKGEDKQKTILTISQSRDIWRCEHPDDWGVATINLQGSDIVLENLSVINSFGFDNPEGQKYKCASDSAGTEKITRRSSHQMALRSFSTTRLKVINCIFRAYGGDTVSPWNTEDGMFYFKDCLMEGGVDFYCPRGWAWAENCTFVAHGNVAAIWHDGSKYKDSKTVLKNCVFTGEDGFKLGRYHRDAQFYLINCSFPENMADTPVYLNPSNPQNVIQWGERVYYYNSHRKGGDYAWHKNNLEKAEGAPRPESITPQWTFAGKWDPVGETAAIAAYQQATDPMAENMLAYQRAVGGWPKAVNEIKVDYTKPLTEAERQAIKADSLHEDATIDNNATAREVRYLVKAYKQTHNSKYLAAAEKGIGYYLKAQYANGGWPQYYPDARLYRSQITYNDNAMINVLNILEDVLEGKNDLEVISSAYHEMVRNAVRKGVSCILATQIKVKGKLTAWCAQYNARTLEPEMARKFELVSLSGNESVGIVSFLMRMKEPSAAIVEAVRSAVDWFNAVRIDGYKYIDVADATMPKGTDRVLVPEPGSTVWARFYEIGTNRPFFSGRDSEKKYDVKEIEYERRTGYAWYGTWPEKLLQKEYPEWLKRNKLK
;
A
#
# COMPACT_ATOMS: atom_id res chain seq x y z
N MET A 1 -10.31 -48.04 72.85
CA MET A 1 -10.09 -46.75 73.53
C MET A 1 -8.61 -46.43 73.38
N GLN A 2 -8.26 -45.24 72.88
CA GLN A 2 -6.90 -44.65 72.83
C GLN A 2 -5.87 -45.30 71.89
N LEU A 3 -5.00 -44.58 71.17
CA LEU A 3 -4.95 -43.19 70.71
C LEU A 3 -3.95 -43.21 69.53
N LYS A 4 -4.32 -42.65 68.38
CA LYS A 4 -3.42 -42.47 67.23
C LYS A 4 -2.50 -41.27 67.49
N ALA A 5 -1.20 -41.45 67.28
CA ALA A 5 -0.23 -40.35 67.26
C ALA A 5 -0.20 -39.70 65.87
N THR A 6 -0.48 -38.42 65.89
CA THR A 6 -0.67 -37.46 64.81
C THR A 6 0.68 -36.93 64.30
N TYR A 7 0.87 -36.86 62.98
CA TYR A 7 1.70 -35.82 62.37
C TYR A 7 0.86 -35.08 61.33
N ILE A 8 0.63 -33.80 61.64
CA ILE A 8 -0.12 -32.81 60.87
C ILE A 8 0.69 -32.44 59.63
N LEU A 9 0.17 -32.77 58.45
CA LEU A 9 0.54 -32.10 57.21
C LEU A 9 -0.18 -30.75 57.20
N VAL A 10 0.57 -29.66 57.29
CA VAL A 10 0.06 -28.30 57.05
C VAL A 10 -0.24 -28.20 55.55
N ARG A 11 -1.49 -28.48 55.16
CA ARG A 11 -2.06 -28.01 53.89
C ARG A 11 -2.55 -26.58 54.11
N LEU A 12 -1.74 -25.61 53.68
CA LEU A 12 -2.17 -24.23 53.51
C LEU A 12 -3.20 -24.19 52.37
N PHE A 13 -4.47 -24.15 52.74
CA PHE A 13 -5.58 -23.72 51.90
C PHE A 13 -5.42 -22.20 51.69
N PHE A 14 -4.82 -21.79 50.57
CA PHE A 14 -5.07 -20.45 50.04
C PHE A 14 -6.22 -20.55 49.04
N LEU A 15 -7.38 -20.13 49.51
CA LEU A 15 -8.54 -19.80 48.70
C LEU A 15 -8.16 -18.54 47.87
N PHE A 16 -7.60 -18.73 46.68
CA PHE A 16 -7.48 -17.65 45.72
C PHE A 16 -8.74 -17.64 44.85
N ILE A 17 -9.64 -16.70 45.17
CA ILE A 17 -10.66 -16.21 44.24
C ILE A 17 -9.87 -15.47 43.14
N GLY A 18 -9.45 -16.21 42.13
CA GLY A 18 -8.76 -15.67 40.96
C GLY A 18 -9.78 -15.17 39.94
N THR A 19 -9.99 -13.87 39.90
CA THR A 19 -10.63 -13.18 38.78
C THR A 19 -9.76 -13.34 37.54
N GLY A 20 -10.03 -14.39 36.76
CA GLY A 20 -9.40 -14.60 35.47
C GLY A 20 -9.77 -13.49 34.50
N SER A 21 -8.83 -12.60 34.22
CA SER A 21 -8.90 -11.65 33.11
C SER A 21 -7.94 -12.11 32.03
N VAL A 22 -8.45 -12.89 31.08
CA VAL A 22 -7.73 -13.27 29.86
C VAL A 22 -7.71 -12.04 28.97
N LEU A 23 -6.57 -11.32 28.90
CA LEU A 23 -6.38 -10.25 27.92
C LEU A 23 -6.08 -10.88 26.55
N SER A 24 -7.16 -11.25 25.87
CA SER A 24 -7.18 -11.50 24.44
C SER A 24 -6.92 -10.19 23.71
N ALA A 25 -5.91 -10.13 22.85
CA ALA A 25 -5.80 -9.07 21.84
C ALA A 25 -6.89 -9.33 20.80
N THR A 26 -8.08 -8.81 21.07
CA THR A 26 -9.27 -8.98 20.24
C THR A 26 -9.05 -8.26 18.92
N ALA A 27 -9.11 -8.99 17.80
CA ALA A 27 -9.76 -8.43 16.61
C ALA A 27 -11.08 -7.86 17.12
N GLY A 28 -11.29 -6.54 16.98
CA GLY A 28 -12.45 -5.87 17.57
C GLY A 28 -13.68 -6.70 17.28
N LYS A 29 -14.35 -7.19 18.33
CA LYS A 29 -15.51 -8.08 18.20
C LYS A 29 -16.48 -7.42 17.20
N GLU A 30 -16.78 -8.12 16.10
CA GLU A 30 -17.78 -7.67 15.15
C GLU A 30 -19.10 -7.47 15.91
N ILE A 31 -19.64 -6.25 15.86
CA ILE A 31 -20.90 -5.94 16.53
C ILE A 31 -22.04 -6.39 15.62
N ILE A 32 -22.90 -7.26 16.12
CA ILE A 32 -24.04 -7.77 15.36
C ILE A 32 -25.30 -7.01 15.74
N VAL A 33 -25.94 -6.39 14.76
CA VAL A 33 -27.27 -5.81 14.90
C VAL A 33 -28.28 -6.77 14.29
N ASP A 34 -29.31 -7.12 15.05
CA ASP A 34 -30.41 -7.98 14.62
C ASP A 34 -31.71 -7.52 15.27
N SER A 35 -32.63 -7.00 14.46
CA SER A 35 -33.95 -6.53 14.93
C SER A 35 -34.81 -7.61 15.59
N LYS A 36 -34.45 -8.91 15.42
CA LYS A 36 -35.11 -10.06 16.06
C LYS A 36 -34.46 -10.45 17.40
N GLY A 37 -33.43 -9.73 17.86
CA GLY A 37 -32.82 -9.92 19.18
C GLY A 37 -31.80 -11.04 19.29
N LYS A 38 -31.31 -11.60 18.17
CA LYS A 38 -30.24 -12.62 18.18
C LYS A 38 -28.84 -12.03 17.92
N GLY A 39 -28.71 -10.70 18.01
CA GLY A 39 -27.45 -9.95 17.89
C GLY A 39 -27.07 -9.28 19.20
N ASP A 40 -26.00 -8.50 19.19
CA ASP A 40 -25.57 -7.68 20.33
C ASP A 40 -26.51 -6.48 20.56
N PHE A 41 -27.11 -5.94 19.49
CA PHE A 41 -28.05 -4.82 19.55
C PHE A 41 -29.29 -5.06 18.67
N LEU A 42 -30.41 -4.45 19.06
CA LEU A 42 -31.65 -4.44 18.28
C LEU A 42 -31.64 -3.37 17.17
N THR A 43 -30.91 -2.28 17.38
CA THR A 43 -30.89 -1.11 16.50
C THR A 43 -29.45 -0.73 16.13
N ILE A 44 -29.30 -0.13 14.96
CA ILE A 44 -28.01 0.29 14.42
C ILE A 44 -27.47 1.49 15.21
N GLN A 45 -28.34 2.45 15.58
CA GLN A 45 -27.92 3.61 16.37
C GLN A 45 -27.40 3.19 17.75
N ALA A 46 -28.00 2.18 18.40
CA ALA A 46 -27.50 1.68 19.68
C ALA A 46 -26.10 1.06 19.54
N ALA A 47 -25.86 0.32 18.46
CA ALA A 47 -24.52 -0.20 18.16
C ALA A 47 -23.50 0.92 17.95
N ILE A 48 -23.83 1.96 17.18
CA ILE A 48 -22.95 3.13 16.97
C ILE A 48 -22.67 3.86 18.30
N ASN A 49 -23.70 4.05 19.12
CA ASN A 49 -23.57 4.72 20.41
C ASN A 49 -22.71 3.93 21.41
N SER A 50 -22.64 2.61 21.28
CA SER A 50 -21.82 1.76 22.15
C SER A 50 -20.32 1.87 21.90
N LEU A 51 -19.92 2.41 20.74
CA LEU A 51 -18.53 2.51 20.34
C LEU A 51 -17.83 3.71 21.00
N PRO A 52 -16.54 3.59 21.37
CA PRO A 52 -15.78 4.71 21.89
C PRO A 52 -15.56 5.79 20.82
N GLU A 53 -15.36 7.03 21.25
CA GLU A 53 -15.13 8.15 20.32
C GLU A 53 -13.83 7.98 19.51
N LYS A 54 -12.75 7.60 20.20
CA LYS A 54 -11.44 7.36 19.59
C LYS A 54 -11.40 5.98 18.92
N ALA A 55 -10.78 5.92 17.75
CA ALA A 55 -10.50 4.68 17.04
C ALA A 55 -9.17 4.75 16.30
N GLU A 56 -8.44 3.64 16.34
CA GLU A 56 -7.16 3.47 15.65
C GLU A 56 -7.28 2.51 14.45
N ALA A 57 -8.45 1.84 14.30
CA ALA A 57 -8.74 0.89 13.24
C ALA A 57 -10.25 0.86 12.92
N GLN A 58 -10.58 0.27 11.76
CA GLN A 58 -11.97 0.05 11.32
C GLN A 58 -12.75 -0.83 12.29
N ARG A 59 -13.99 -0.44 12.57
CA ARG A 59 -14.92 -1.15 13.45
C ARG A 59 -16.14 -1.56 12.64
N VAL A 60 -16.36 -2.87 12.57
CA VAL A 60 -17.43 -3.45 11.75
C VAL A 60 -18.68 -3.66 12.58
N ILE A 61 -19.79 -3.10 12.09
CA ILE A 61 -21.14 -3.38 12.56
C ILE A 61 -21.83 -4.19 11.45
N LEU A 62 -22.01 -5.49 11.71
CA LEU A 62 -22.78 -6.38 10.84
C LEU A 62 -24.27 -6.21 11.13
N VAL A 63 -25.04 -5.86 10.11
CA VAL A 63 -26.48 -5.63 10.21
C VAL A 63 -27.22 -6.76 9.51
N ARG A 64 -27.86 -7.63 10.30
CA ARG A 64 -28.63 -8.75 9.76
C ARG A 64 -29.81 -8.31 8.93
N ASN A 65 -30.27 -9.19 8.06
CA ASN A 65 -31.46 -9.00 7.25
C ASN A 65 -32.67 -8.58 8.11
N GLY A 66 -33.32 -7.49 7.72
CA GLY A 66 -34.41 -6.88 8.45
C GLY A 66 -34.68 -5.45 7.97
N VAL A 67 -35.83 -4.92 8.38
CA VAL A 67 -36.19 -3.51 8.19
C VAL A 67 -35.92 -2.76 9.50
N TYR A 68 -35.07 -1.76 9.43
CA TYR A 68 -34.64 -0.91 10.53
C TYR A 68 -35.22 0.48 10.32
N THR A 69 -36.34 0.75 11.00
CA THR A 69 -37.02 2.05 10.96
C THR A 69 -36.42 2.99 12.00
N GLU A 70 -35.27 3.56 11.69
CA GLU A 70 -34.53 4.45 12.57
C GLU A 70 -33.72 5.47 11.76
N LYS A 71 -33.46 6.62 12.39
CA LYS A 71 -32.58 7.65 11.84
C LYS A 71 -31.18 7.46 12.40
N ILE A 72 -30.19 7.39 11.51
CA ILE A 72 -28.80 7.13 11.89
C ILE A 72 -28.01 8.43 11.92
N PHE A 73 -27.32 8.64 13.03
CA PHE A 73 -26.35 9.69 13.29
C PHE A 73 -24.99 9.05 13.51
N LEU A 74 -24.10 9.23 12.54
CA LEU A 74 -22.76 8.64 12.53
C LEU A 74 -21.71 9.75 12.58
N ASP A 75 -21.33 10.09 13.80
CA ASP A 75 -20.34 11.11 14.15
C ASP A 75 -18.92 10.55 14.36
N LYS A 76 -18.79 9.23 14.48
CA LYS A 76 -17.52 8.54 14.77
C LYS A 76 -16.73 8.17 13.50
N ASN A 77 -15.41 8.19 13.64
CA ASN A 77 -14.50 7.79 12.56
C ASN A 77 -14.35 6.27 12.45
N PHE A 78 -13.84 5.75 11.32
CA PHE A 78 -13.45 4.34 11.17
C PHE A 78 -14.58 3.34 11.46
N ILE A 79 -15.75 3.55 10.83
CA ILE A 79 -16.93 2.70 10.98
C ILE A 79 -17.24 2.02 9.65
N THR A 80 -17.44 0.70 9.69
CA THR A 80 -18.03 -0.07 8.58
C THR A 80 -19.42 -0.55 8.99
N LEU A 81 -20.46 -0.07 8.30
CA LEU A 81 -21.82 -0.62 8.39
C LEU A 81 -22.00 -1.61 7.23
N LYS A 82 -22.11 -2.90 7.56
CA LYS A 82 -22.17 -3.99 6.58
C LYS A 82 -23.49 -4.75 6.71
N GLY A 83 -24.34 -4.70 5.70
CA GLY A 83 -25.52 -5.56 5.62
C GLY A 83 -25.18 -6.99 5.18
N GLU A 84 -26.08 -7.93 5.49
CA GLU A 84 -26.00 -9.30 4.95
C GLU A 84 -26.38 -9.36 3.47
N ASP A 85 -27.35 -8.55 3.05
CA ASP A 85 -27.89 -8.53 1.69
C ASP A 85 -28.54 -7.17 1.41
N LYS A 86 -28.11 -6.48 0.35
CA LYS A 86 -28.61 -5.13 0.03
C LYS A 86 -30.11 -5.07 -0.20
N GLN A 87 -30.75 -6.18 -0.59
CA GLN A 87 -32.19 -6.24 -0.83
C GLN A 87 -33.01 -6.51 0.44
N LYS A 88 -32.37 -6.95 1.53
CA LYS A 88 -33.04 -7.44 2.74
C LYS A 88 -32.62 -6.74 4.01
N THR A 89 -31.43 -6.12 4.05
CA THR A 89 -31.00 -5.21 5.12
C THR A 89 -31.38 -3.78 4.71
N ILE A 90 -32.49 -3.27 5.26
CA ILE A 90 -33.09 -2.01 4.83
C ILE A 90 -33.14 -1.04 6.02
N LEU A 91 -32.47 0.10 5.89
CA LEU A 91 -32.61 1.25 6.78
C LEU A 91 -33.62 2.21 6.17
N THR A 92 -34.63 2.63 6.93
CA THR A 92 -35.70 3.47 6.38
C THR A 92 -36.26 4.51 7.35
N ILE A 93 -36.66 5.66 6.80
CA ILE A 93 -37.52 6.66 7.43
C ILE A 93 -38.51 7.21 6.38
N SER A 94 -39.50 7.99 6.82
CA SER A 94 -40.40 8.73 5.94
C SER A 94 -40.48 10.19 6.41
N GLN A 95 -39.55 11.04 5.96
CA GLN A 95 -39.50 12.45 6.37
C GLN A 95 -38.81 13.33 5.32
N SER A 96 -39.41 14.47 4.98
CA SER A 96 -38.75 15.51 4.18
C SER A 96 -37.90 16.44 5.03
N ARG A 97 -36.92 17.12 4.39
CA ARG A 97 -36.10 18.15 5.01
C ARG A 97 -36.95 19.26 5.65
N ASP A 98 -38.03 19.67 4.99
CA ASP A 98 -38.90 20.75 5.48
C ASP A 98 -39.54 20.40 6.83
N ILE A 99 -39.99 19.14 7.00
CA ILE A 99 -40.55 18.66 8.26
C ILE A 99 -39.47 18.66 9.35
N TRP A 100 -38.29 18.13 9.06
CA TRP A 100 -37.17 18.14 10.01
C TRP A 100 -36.85 19.56 10.50
N ARG A 101 -36.82 20.52 9.57
CA ARG A 101 -36.52 21.93 9.82
C ARG A 101 -37.59 22.70 10.59
N CYS A 102 -38.78 22.15 10.75
CA CYS A 102 -39.80 22.70 11.63
C CYS A 102 -39.54 22.37 13.10
N GLU A 103 -38.83 21.30 13.37
CA GLU A 103 -38.52 20.84 14.72
C GLU A 103 -37.08 21.15 15.12
N HIS A 104 -36.20 21.39 14.14
CA HIS A 104 -34.75 21.54 14.36
C HIS A 104 -34.16 22.75 13.61
N PRO A 105 -33.16 23.43 14.21
CA PRO A 105 -32.56 24.64 13.65
C PRO A 105 -31.50 24.37 12.57
N ASP A 106 -31.11 23.13 12.32
CA ASP A 106 -30.07 22.71 11.38
C ASP A 106 -30.51 21.51 10.52
N ASP A 107 -29.65 21.09 9.59
CA ASP A 107 -29.90 19.95 8.71
C ASP A 107 -29.37 18.62 9.28
N TRP A 108 -28.78 18.59 10.48
CA TRP A 108 -28.22 17.38 11.08
C TRP A 108 -29.34 16.44 11.52
N GLY A 109 -29.73 15.53 10.62
CA GLY A 109 -30.89 14.65 10.82
C GLY A 109 -31.89 14.69 9.68
N VAL A 110 -31.68 15.45 8.60
CA VAL A 110 -32.63 15.47 7.46
C VAL A 110 -32.67 14.15 6.67
N ALA A 111 -31.66 13.28 6.82
CA ALA A 111 -31.55 12.03 6.07
C ALA A 111 -31.91 10.80 6.90
N THR A 112 -32.06 9.65 6.24
CA THR A 112 -32.08 8.32 6.87
C THR A 112 -30.74 8.04 7.56
N ILE A 113 -29.61 8.30 6.88
CA ILE A 113 -28.27 8.26 7.46
C ILE A 113 -27.56 9.61 7.32
N ASN A 114 -27.09 10.13 8.46
CA ASN A 114 -26.45 11.43 8.60
C ASN A 114 -25.00 11.23 9.09
N LEU A 115 -24.03 11.76 8.35
CA LEU A 115 -22.61 11.48 8.54
C LEU A 115 -21.83 12.76 8.91
N GLN A 116 -21.04 12.67 9.98
CA GLN A 116 -20.06 13.68 10.40
C GLN A 116 -18.66 13.08 10.60
N GLY A 117 -18.56 11.77 10.86
CA GLY A 117 -17.28 11.07 10.94
C GLY A 117 -16.59 10.92 9.58
N SER A 118 -15.34 10.49 9.59
CA SER A 118 -14.49 10.14 8.44
C SER A 118 -14.18 8.64 8.44
N ASP A 119 -13.71 8.12 7.30
CA ASP A 119 -13.33 6.71 7.15
C ASP A 119 -14.52 5.78 7.35
N ILE A 120 -15.64 6.15 6.72
CA ILE A 120 -16.90 5.42 6.82
C ILE A 120 -17.03 4.51 5.60
N VAL A 121 -17.41 3.25 5.86
CA VAL A 121 -17.74 2.26 4.83
C VAL A 121 -19.20 1.84 4.98
N LEU A 122 -19.97 1.92 3.90
CA LEU A 122 -21.31 1.35 3.79
C LEU A 122 -21.27 0.21 2.77
N GLU A 123 -21.67 -1.00 3.16
CA GLU A 123 -21.58 -2.19 2.31
C GLU A 123 -22.86 -3.05 2.39
N ASN A 124 -23.35 -3.54 1.24
CA ASN A 124 -24.40 -4.56 1.15
C ASN A 124 -25.72 -4.23 1.89
N LEU A 125 -26.16 -2.97 1.89
CA LEU A 125 -27.41 -2.55 2.54
C LEU A 125 -28.20 -1.54 1.70
N SER A 126 -29.47 -1.36 2.03
CA SER A 126 -30.33 -0.32 1.48
C SER A 126 -30.53 0.81 2.48
N VAL A 127 -30.48 2.05 2.01
CA VAL A 127 -30.86 3.26 2.76
C VAL A 127 -31.98 3.96 2.01
N ILE A 128 -33.15 4.05 2.63
CA ILE A 128 -34.38 4.51 1.99
C ILE A 128 -34.95 5.69 2.76
N ASN A 129 -35.38 6.71 2.05
CA ASN A 129 -36.31 7.70 2.56
C ASN A 129 -37.61 7.58 1.76
N SER A 130 -38.65 7.02 2.38
CA SER A 130 -39.89 6.67 1.70
C SER A 130 -40.87 7.84 1.56
N PHE A 131 -40.53 9.04 2.05
CA PHE A 131 -41.45 10.17 2.19
C PHE A 131 -42.32 10.42 0.96
N GLY A 132 -41.72 10.60 -0.22
CA GLY A 132 -42.46 10.90 -1.43
C GLY A 132 -43.28 9.70 -1.94
N PHE A 133 -42.83 8.47 -1.72
CA PHE A 133 -43.61 7.28 -2.06
C PHE A 133 -44.88 7.22 -1.20
N ASP A 134 -44.74 7.46 0.10
CA ASP A 134 -45.81 7.39 1.10
C ASP A 134 -46.78 8.58 1.01
N ASN A 135 -46.33 9.73 0.50
CA ASN A 135 -47.09 10.99 0.47
C ASN A 135 -47.25 11.56 -0.96
N PRO A 136 -47.97 10.87 -1.87
CA PRO A 136 -48.13 11.29 -3.28
C PRO A 136 -48.69 12.68 -3.49
N GLU A 137 -49.66 13.09 -2.67
CA GLU A 137 -50.42 14.32 -2.86
C GLU A 137 -49.78 15.55 -2.18
N GLY A 138 -48.73 15.33 -1.37
CA GLY A 138 -48.17 16.35 -0.50
C GLY A 138 -49.05 16.67 0.70
N GLN A 139 -48.51 17.45 1.64
CA GLN A 139 -49.22 17.80 2.88
C GLN A 139 -48.79 19.18 3.38
N LYS A 140 -49.74 19.92 3.98
CA LYS A 140 -49.45 21.08 4.81
C LYS A 140 -48.98 20.64 6.20
N TYR A 141 -47.87 21.18 6.66
CA TYR A 141 -47.26 20.88 7.93
C TYR A 141 -47.14 22.15 8.77
N LYS A 142 -47.54 22.09 10.05
CA LYS A 142 -47.45 23.23 10.96
C LYS A 142 -46.00 23.41 11.41
N CYS A 143 -45.46 24.60 11.21
CA CYS A 143 -44.05 24.94 11.41
C CYS A 143 -43.93 26.17 12.30
N ALA A 144 -44.21 26.03 13.61
CA ALA A 144 -44.30 27.18 14.52
C ALA A 144 -42.96 27.93 14.70
N SER A 145 -41.84 27.28 14.39
CA SER A 145 -40.48 27.79 14.52
C SER A 145 -39.98 28.54 13.27
N ASP A 146 -40.72 28.51 12.15
CA ASP A 146 -40.31 29.14 10.91
C ASP A 146 -40.65 30.64 10.90
N SER A 147 -39.61 31.46 10.80
CA SER A 147 -39.72 32.92 10.78
C SER A 147 -40.34 33.47 9.49
N ALA A 148 -40.45 32.65 8.44
CA ALA A 148 -41.11 33.02 7.18
C ALA A 148 -42.62 32.71 7.15
N GLY A 149 -43.14 31.96 8.13
CA GLY A 149 -44.56 31.62 8.23
C GLY A 149 -44.80 30.34 9.05
N THR A 150 -45.98 30.18 9.64
CA THR A 150 -46.29 29.06 10.56
C THR A 150 -46.70 27.76 9.87
N GLU A 151 -46.64 27.69 8.54
CA GLU A 151 -47.00 26.52 7.73
C GLU A 151 -45.98 26.27 6.61
N LYS A 152 -45.66 25.00 6.37
CA LYS A 152 -44.89 24.53 5.22
C LYS A 152 -45.71 23.60 4.34
N ILE A 153 -45.55 23.73 3.03
CA ILE A 153 -46.17 22.83 2.05
C ILE A 153 -45.10 21.84 1.59
N THR A 154 -45.28 20.58 1.97
CA THR A 154 -44.46 19.48 1.46
C THR A 154 -45.12 18.85 0.24
N ARG A 155 -44.30 18.40 -0.70
CA ARG A 155 -44.73 17.71 -1.93
C ARG A 155 -44.04 16.36 -1.99
N ARG A 156 -44.57 15.42 -2.77
CA ARG A 156 -43.87 14.16 -3.08
C ARG A 156 -42.44 14.38 -3.61
N SER A 157 -42.20 15.51 -4.29
CA SER A 157 -40.88 15.91 -4.82
C SER A 157 -40.00 16.71 -3.84
N SER A 158 -40.48 17.02 -2.63
CA SER A 158 -39.69 17.74 -1.62
C SER A 158 -38.38 17.02 -1.32
N HIS A 159 -37.36 17.77 -0.88
CA HIS A 159 -36.06 17.25 -0.49
C HIS A 159 -36.19 16.17 0.59
N GLN A 160 -35.66 14.98 0.32
CA GLN A 160 -35.83 13.79 1.16
C GLN A 160 -34.60 12.89 1.02
N MET A 161 -33.57 13.21 1.80
CA MET A 161 -32.28 12.55 1.67
C MET A 161 -32.35 11.13 2.23
N ALA A 162 -31.79 10.16 1.51
CA ALA A 162 -31.44 8.87 2.07
C ALA A 162 -30.09 8.98 2.81
N LEU A 163 -29.10 9.62 2.17
CA LEU A 163 -27.77 9.87 2.74
C LEU A 163 -27.46 11.35 2.73
N ARG A 164 -26.94 11.84 3.86
CA ARG A 164 -26.41 13.19 4.01
C ARG A 164 -25.08 13.18 4.77
N SER A 165 -24.07 13.91 4.29
CA SER A 165 -22.85 14.16 5.06
C SER A 165 -22.60 15.66 5.33
N PHE A 166 -21.74 15.92 6.30
CA PHE A 166 -21.32 17.26 6.73
C PHE A 166 -19.79 17.38 6.79
N SER A 167 -19.17 17.04 7.91
CA SER A 167 -17.70 17.07 8.08
C SER A 167 -17.00 15.81 7.58
N THR A 168 -17.73 14.87 6.98
CA THR A 168 -17.16 13.62 6.47
C THR A 168 -16.16 13.91 5.35
N THR A 169 -14.93 13.43 5.53
CA THR A 169 -13.86 13.59 4.54
C THR A 169 -13.76 12.36 3.65
N ARG A 170 -13.68 11.14 4.21
CA ARG A 170 -13.63 9.89 3.43
C ARG A 170 -14.87 9.02 3.63
N LEU A 171 -15.64 8.81 2.56
CA LEU A 171 -16.79 7.89 2.52
C LEU A 171 -16.64 6.90 1.37
N LYS A 172 -16.77 5.61 1.69
CA LYS A 172 -16.72 4.50 0.74
C LYS A 172 -18.03 3.73 0.79
N VAL A 173 -18.65 3.50 -0.37
CA VAL A 173 -19.97 2.87 -0.47
C VAL A 173 -19.94 1.80 -1.56
N ILE A 174 -20.26 0.57 -1.19
CA ILE A 174 -20.10 -0.60 -2.07
C ILE A 174 -21.36 -1.44 -2.06
N ASN A 175 -21.90 -1.72 -3.25
CA ASN A 175 -23.03 -2.63 -3.41
C ASN A 175 -24.26 -2.25 -2.55
N CYS A 176 -24.56 -0.96 -2.47
CA CYS A 176 -25.70 -0.42 -1.70
C CYS A 176 -26.82 0.08 -2.60
N ILE A 177 -28.01 0.26 -2.02
CA ILE A 177 -29.15 0.91 -2.67
C ILE A 177 -29.48 2.18 -1.89
N PHE A 178 -29.56 3.32 -2.56
CA PHE A 178 -30.12 4.56 -2.02
C PHE A 178 -31.38 4.91 -2.76
N ARG A 179 -32.47 5.13 -2.04
CA ARG A 179 -33.76 5.39 -2.66
C ARG A 179 -34.52 6.47 -1.93
N ALA A 180 -34.98 7.45 -2.70
CA ALA A 180 -36.07 8.33 -2.33
C ALA A 180 -36.86 8.70 -3.60
N TYR A 181 -38.02 9.32 -3.48
CA TYR A 181 -38.76 9.77 -4.67
C TYR A 181 -38.36 11.19 -5.08
N GLY A 182 -38.24 12.09 -4.09
CA GLY A 182 -37.94 13.50 -4.30
C GLY A 182 -36.45 13.78 -4.45
N GLY A 183 -36.08 15.05 -4.23
CA GLY A 183 -34.72 15.49 -4.49
C GLY A 183 -33.71 15.13 -3.41
N ASP A 184 -32.43 15.22 -3.77
CA ASP A 184 -31.25 15.12 -2.89
C ASP A 184 -31.01 13.74 -2.24
N THR A 185 -31.48 12.63 -2.83
CA THR A 185 -31.36 11.26 -2.26
C THR A 185 -29.96 10.96 -1.69
N VAL A 186 -28.91 11.20 -2.47
CA VAL A 186 -27.51 10.93 -2.13
C VAL A 186 -26.73 12.24 -2.11
N SER A 187 -26.65 12.83 -0.91
CA SER A 187 -26.08 14.16 -0.64
C SER A 187 -24.80 14.11 0.21
N PRO A 188 -23.69 13.51 -0.26
CA PRO A 188 -22.43 13.58 0.46
C PRO A 188 -21.83 14.97 0.24
N TRP A 189 -21.90 15.84 1.24
CA TRP A 189 -21.45 17.21 1.15
C TRP A 189 -20.27 17.43 2.07
N ASN A 190 -19.14 17.83 1.47
CA ASN A 190 -18.02 18.48 2.14
C ASN A 190 -17.13 19.13 1.08
N THR A 191 -17.29 20.44 0.86
CA THR A 191 -16.53 21.17 -0.17
C THR A 191 -15.05 21.32 0.16
N GLU A 192 -14.65 21.15 1.42
CA GLU A 192 -13.28 21.41 1.86
C GLU A 192 -12.36 20.22 1.56
N ASP A 193 -12.75 19.03 1.99
CA ASP A 193 -11.92 17.82 1.91
C ASP A 193 -12.73 16.53 1.70
N GLY A 194 -14.00 16.65 1.27
CA GLY A 194 -14.87 15.53 0.93
C GLY A 194 -14.36 14.73 -0.26
N MET A 195 -14.19 13.43 -0.07
CA MET A 195 -13.79 12.43 -1.05
C MET A 195 -14.71 11.23 -0.93
N PHE A 196 -15.56 11.05 -1.92
CA PHE A 196 -16.67 10.09 -1.86
C PHE A 196 -16.57 9.06 -2.97
N TYR A 197 -16.50 7.78 -2.59
CA TYR A 197 -16.34 6.67 -3.50
C TYR A 197 -17.57 5.75 -3.46
N PHE A 198 -18.19 5.56 -4.62
CA PHE A 198 -19.36 4.70 -4.81
C PHE A 198 -19.04 3.64 -5.86
N LYS A 199 -19.33 2.38 -5.55
CA LYS A 199 -19.14 1.27 -6.49
C LYS A 199 -20.31 0.29 -6.44
N ASP A 200 -20.77 -0.16 -7.60
CA ASP A 200 -21.83 -1.17 -7.76
C ASP A 200 -23.15 -0.80 -7.04
N CYS A 201 -23.44 0.50 -6.94
CA CYS A 201 -24.60 1.03 -6.22
C CYS A 201 -25.80 1.31 -7.14
N LEU A 202 -27.01 1.22 -6.58
CA LEU A 202 -28.22 1.78 -7.19
C LEU A 202 -28.62 3.06 -6.45
N MET A 203 -28.85 4.14 -7.19
CA MET A 203 -29.27 5.43 -6.65
C MET A 203 -30.54 5.89 -7.36
N GLU A 204 -31.59 6.14 -6.60
CA GLU A 204 -32.92 6.46 -7.12
C GLU A 204 -33.47 7.74 -6.51
N GLY A 205 -33.98 8.65 -7.34
CA GLY A 205 -34.56 9.90 -6.86
C GLY A 205 -35.00 10.86 -7.95
N GLY A 206 -35.52 12.00 -7.50
CA GLY A 206 -36.00 13.08 -8.35
C GLY A 206 -34.91 14.11 -8.64
N VAL A 207 -35.17 15.37 -8.34
CA VAL A 207 -34.25 16.46 -8.70
C VAL A 207 -32.93 16.39 -7.91
N ASP A 208 -31.81 16.49 -8.61
CA ASP A 208 -30.46 16.51 -8.05
C ASP A 208 -30.20 15.35 -7.08
N PHE A 209 -30.73 14.15 -7.36
CA PHE A 209 -30.70 13.04 -6.42
C PHE A 209 -29.30 12.46 -6.17
N TYR A 210 -28.35 12.66 -7.08
CA TYR A 210 -26.93 12.47 -6.83
C TYR A 210 -26.25 13.83 -6.84
N CYS A 211 -25.90 14.35 -5.66
CA CYS A 211 -25.44 15.73 -5.52
C CYS A 211 -24.20 15.87 -4.60
N PRO A 212 -23.05 15.25 -4.94
CA PRO A 212 -21.83 15.39 -4.15
C PRO A 212 -21.26 16.82 -4.16
N ARG A 213 -20.66 17.23 -3.03
CA ARG A 213 -19.83 18.45 -2.93
C ARG A 213 -18.41 18.10 -2.49
N GLY A 214 -17.39 18.50 -3.25
CA GLY A 214 -16.01 18.07 -3.04
C GLY A 214 -15.51 17.22 -4.21
N TRP A 215 -14.88 16.07 -3.95
CA TRP A 215 -14.49 15.10 -4.98
C TRP A 215 -15.34 13.84 -4.88
N ALA A 216 -15.77 13.29 -6.01
CA ALA A 216 -16.58 12.08 -6.03
C ALA A 216 -16.26 11.15 -7.20
N TRP A 217 -16.31 9.85 -6.93
CA TRP A 217 -16.19 8.76 -7.90
C TRP A 217 -17.39 7.84 -7.78
N ALA A 218 -18.05 7.55 -8.89
CA ALA A 218 -19.09 6.53 -9.01
C ALA A 218 -18.73 5.56 -10.14
N GLU A 219 -18.62 4.28 -9.84
CA GLU A 219 -18.27 3.24 -10.82
C GLU A 219 -19.26 2.09 -10.81
N ASN A 220 -19.66 1.66 -12.01
CA ASN A 220 -20.65 0.58 -12.21
C ASN A 220 -21.97 0.83 -11.45
N CYS A 221 -22.37 2.11 -11.31
CA CYS A 221 -23.59 2.47 -10.60
C CYS A 221 -24.78 2.60 -11.56
N THR A 222 -25.98 2.31 -11.06
CA THR A 222 -27.24 2.54 -11.75
C THR A 222 -27.97 3.74 -11.14
N PHE A 223 -28.33 4.70 -11.99
CA PHE A 223 -29.05 5.92 -11.64
C PHE A 223 -30.50 5.80 -12.16
N VAL A 224 -31.48 5.88 -11.26
CA VAL A 224 -32.91 5.75 -11.56
C VAL A 224 -33.60 7.09 -11.29
N ALA A 225 -33.94 7.82 -12.34
CA ALA A 225 -34.50 9.17 -12.25
C ALA A 225 -36.03 9.20 -12.22
N HIS A 226 -36.58 10.03 -11.33
CA HIS A 226 -38.00 10.35 -11.23
C HIS A 226 -38.29 11.76 -11.73
N GLY A 227 -39.36 11.91 -12.51
CA GLY A 227 -39.81 13.17 -13.09
C GLY A 227 -38.92 13.72 -14.22
N ASN A 228 -39.43 14.77 -14.87
CA ASN A 228 -38.71 15.53 -15.91
C ASN A 228 -37.78 16.58 -15.28
N VAL A 229 -36.86 16.12 -14.44
CA VAL A 229 -35.90 16.95 -13.69
C VAL A 229 -34.47 16.43 -13.86
N ALA A 230 -33.50 17.23 -13.44
CA ALA A 230 -32.07 16.86 -13.51
C ALA A 230 -31.76 15.76 -12.49
N ALA A 231 -31.08 14.70 -12.93
CA ALA A 231 -30.69 13.58 -12.07
C ALA A 231 -29.43 13.87 -11.23
N ILE A 232 -28.35 14.34 -11.87
CA ILE A 232 -27.06 14.58 -11.20
C ILE A 232 -26.76 16.06 -11.02
N TRP A 233 -26.09 16.38 -9.92
CA TRP A 233 -25.63 17.71 -9.57
C TRP A 233 -24.25 17.65 -8.93
N HIS A 234 -23.49 18.74 -8.98
CA HIS A 234 -22.18 18.80 -8.33
C HIS A 234 -21.81 20.21 -7.88
N ASP A 235 -21.13 20.30 -6.73
CA ASP A 235 -20.42 21.49 -6.26
C ASP A 235 -18.93 21.21 -6.17
N GLY A 236 -18.18 21.80 -7.09
CA GLY A 236 -16.73 21.82 -7.09
C GLY A 236 -16.17 23.21 -6.82
N SER A 237 -16.95 24.14 -6.25
CA SER A 237 -16.62 25.57 -6.30
C SER A 237 -15.49 26.01 -5.39
N LYS A 238 -15.12 25.19 -4.41
CA LYS A 238 -14.02 25.50 -3.50
C LYS A 238 -12.65 25.32 -4.15
N TYR A 239 -12.45 24.25 -4.92
CA TYR A 239 -11.19 23.92 -5.56
C TYR A 239 -11.38 23.62 -7.03
N LYS A 240 -10.53 24.19 -7.89
CA LYS A 240 -10.62 23.97 -9.34
C LYS A 240 -10.62 22.48 -9.69
N ASP A 241 -9.85 21.66 -8.97
CA ASP A 241 -9.77 20.23 -9.22
C ASP A 241 -10.93 19.40 -8.63
N SER A 242 -11.82 19.99 -7.82
CA SER A 242 -13.00 19.28 -7.29
C SER A 242 -13.89 18.83 -8.44
N LYS A 243 -13.98 17.50 -8.60
CA LYS A 243 -14.59 16.84 -9.74
C LYS A 243 -15.45 15.65 -9.31
N THR A 244 -16.52 15.40 -10.06
CA THR A 244 -17.28 14.15 -10.00
C THR A 244 -17.02 13.33 -11.26
N VAL A 245 -16.72 12.05 -11.08
CA VAL A 245 -16.46 11.10 -12.16
C VAL A 245 -17.46 9.95 -12.06
N LEU A 246 -18.20 9.72 -13.14
CA LEU A 246 -19.11 8.61 -13.32
C LEU A 246 -18.52 7.69 -14.40
N LYS A 247 -18.14 6.47 -14.02
CA LYS A 247 -17.46 5.51 -14.90
C LYS A 247 -18.27 4.23 -15.02
N ASN A 248 -18.55 3.79 -16.25
CA ASN A 248 -19.34 2.59 -16.54
C ASN A 248 -20.75 2.62 -15.90
N CYS A 249 -21.32 3.81 -15.71
CA CYS A 249 -22.62 3.97 -15.07
C CYS A 249 -23.79 3.83 -16.06
N VAL A 250 -24.93 3.37 -15.57
CA VAL A 250 -26.17 3.22 -16.35
C VAL A 250 -27.21 4.18 -15.82
N PHE A 251 -27.85 4.94 -16.71
CA PHE A 251 -29.00 5.77 -16.40
C PHE A 251 -30.28 5.12 -16.89
N THR A 252 -31.36 5.29 -16.13
CA THR A 252 -32.73 4.93 -16.48
C THR A 252 -33.69 5.87 -15.73
N GLY A 253 -34.97 5.90 -16.08
CA GLY A 253 -35.93 6.74 -15.38
C GLY A 253 -37.22 6.99 -16.14
N GLU A 254 -38.06 7.84 -15.56
CA GLU A 254 -39.30 8.32 -16.16
C GLU A 254 -39.04 9.19 -17.40
N ASP A 255 -40.03 9.27 -18.31
CA ASP A 255 -39.87 9.95 -19.59
C ASP A 255 -39.45 11.42 -19.45
N GLY A 256 -38.42 11.79 -20.22
CA GLY A 256 -37.93 13.15 -20.29
C GLY A 256 -37.05 13.57 -19.10
N PHE A 257 -36.59 12.67 -18.23
CA PHE A 257 -35.60 13.05 -17.22
C PHE A 257 -34.35 13.68 -17.88
N LYS A 258 -33.75 14.66 -17.20
CA LYS A 258 -32.57 15.40 -17.67
C LYS A 258 -31.33 14.84 -17.00
N LEU A 259 -30.19 14.84 -17.71
CA LEU A 259 -28.96 14.27 -17.19
C LEU A 259 -28.53 14.93 -15.88
N GLY A 260 -28.30 16.24 -15.89
CA GLY A 260 -27.83 16.93 -14.70
C GLY A 260 -27.80 18.44 -14.84
N ARG A 261 -27.42 19.11 -13.76
CA ARG A 261 -27.23 20.56 -13.73
C ARG A 261 -26.20 20.97 -12.68
N TYR A 262 -25.77 22.22 -12.71
CA TYR A 262 -24.94 22.81 -11.66
C TYR A 262 -25.39 24.24 -11.36
N HIS A 263 -25.18 24.70 -10.13
CA HIS A 263 -25.48 26.07 -9.72
C HIS A 263 -24.21 26.88 -9.43
N ARG A 264 -23.09 26.20 -9.25
CA ARG A 264 -21.78 26.74 -8.87
C ARG A 264 -20.74 26.11 -9.78
N ASP A 265 -19.49 26.57 -9.72
CA ASP A 265 -18.39 25.89 -10.37
C ASP A 265 -18.43 24.37 -10.12
N ALA A 266 -18.42 23.60 -11.18
CA ALA A 266 -18.51 22.15 -11.16
C ALA A 266 -17.60 21.57 -12.24
N GLN A 267 -17.23 20.30 -12.07
CA GLN A 267 -16.49 19.54 -13.06
C GLN A 267 -17.03 18.11 -13.12
N PHE A 268 -17.49 17.69 -14.29
CA PHE A 268 -18.09 16.36 -14.51
C PHE A 268 -17.27 15.58 -15.53
N TYR A 269 -17.05 14.29 -15.26
CA TYR A 269 -16.54 13.32 -16.23
C TYR A 269 -17.51 12.14 -16.30
N LEU A 270 -18.07 11.89 -17.48
CA LEU A 270 -18.92 10.74 -17.76
C LEU A 270 -18.20 9.83 -18.76
N ILE A 271 -17.74 8.69 -18.26
CA ILE A 271 -16.85 7.77 -18.97
C ILE A 271 -17.56 6.42 -19.13
N ASN A 272 -17.75 5.96 -20.36
CA ASN A 272 -18.45 4.71 -20.66
C ASN A 272 -19.88 4.65 -20.08
N CYS A 273 -20.59 5.78 -19.97
CA CYS A 273 -21.93 5.80 -19.44
C CYS A 273 -22.97 5.37 -20.50
N SER A 274 -24.06 4.75 -20.07
CA SER A 274 -25.17 4.40 -20.95
C SER A 274 -26.47 5.08 -20.53
N PHE A 275 -27.25 5.50 -21.51
CA PHE A 275 -28.49 6.23 -21.30
C PHE A 275 -29.67 5.62 -22.07
N PRO A 276 -30.91 5.76 -21.58
CA PRO A 276 -32.08 5.18 -22.21
C PRO A 276 -32.63 6.09 -23.32
N GLU A 277 -33.48 5.53 -24.18
CA GLU A 277 -34.07 6.25 -25.30
C GLU A 277 -34.99 7.41 -24.84
N ASN A 278 -35.67 7.25 -23.72
CA ASN A 278 -36.63 8.23 -23.22
C ASN A 278 -36.00 9.42 -22.47
N MET A 279 -34.67 9.51 -22.34
CA MET A 279 -34.03 10.66 -21.71
C MET A 279 -34.19 11.94 -22.55
N ALA A 280 -34.28 13.10 -21.90
CA ALA A 280 -34.33 14.38 -22.59
C ALA A 280 -33.00 14.71 -23.30
N ASP A 281 -33.09 15.41 -24.43
CA ASP A 281 -31.95 16.04 -25.09
C ASP A 281 -31.52 17.28 -24.31
N THR A 282 -30.88 17.06 -23.16
CA THR A 282 -30.42 18.12 -22.28
C THR A 282 -29.10 17.69 -21.63
N PRO A 283 -27.96 18.31 -22.01
CA PRO A 283 -26.67 18.04 -21.37
C PRO A 283 -26.67 18.52 -19.92
N VAL A 284 -25.57 18.32 -19.20
CA VAL A 284 -25.39 18.97 -17.90
C VAL A 284 -25.31 20.49 -18.10
N TYR A 285 -26.23 21.26 -17.50
CA TYR A 285 -26.36 22.71 -17.75
C TYR A 285 -26.20 23.57 -16.49
N LEU A 286 -25.78 24.83 -16.67
CA LEU A 286 -25.82 25.83 -15.61
C LEU A 286 -27.28 26.22 -15.33
N ASN A 287 -27.77 25.92 -14.13
CA ASN A 287 -29.12 26.28 -13.73
C ASN A 287 -29.15 27.76 -13.28
N PRO A 288 -30.11 28.57 -13.78
CA PRO A 288 -30.24 29.97 -13.39
C PRO A 288 -30.42 30.15 -11.87
N SER A 289 -29.78 31.18 -11.33
CA SER A 289 -29.95 31.64 -9.95
C SER A 289 -30.13 33.16 -9.91
N ASN A 290 -30.72 33.69 -8.84
CA ASN A 290 -30.95 35.14 -8.69
C ASN A 290 -30.43 35.65 -7.32
N PRO A 291 -29.33 36.43 -7.28
CA PRO A 291 -28.44 36.74 -8.41
C PRO A 291 -27.74 35.50 -8.94
N GLN A 292 -27.27 35.54 -10.18
CA GLN A 292 -26.54 34.40 -10.76
C GLN A 292 -25.22 34.20 -10.01
N ASN A 293 -24.97 32.98 -9.53
CA ASN A 293 -23.68 32.62 -8.97
C ASN A 293 -22.57 32.83 -10.01
N VAL A 294 -21.46 33.41 -9.57
CA VAL A 294 -20.25 33.58 -10.40
C VAL A 294 -19.62 32.21 -10.66
N ILE A 295 -19.37 31.90 -11.93
CA ILE A 295 -18.69 30.68 -12.37
C ILE A 295 -17.27 31.07 -12.77
N GLN A 296 -16.29 30.67 -11.95
CA GLN A 296 -14.89 31.10 -12.05
C GLN A 296 -14.11 30.35 -13.15
N TRP A 297 -14.44 29.08 -13.40
CA TRP A 297 -13.65 28.21 -14.28
C TRP A 297 -14.40 27.74 -15.53
N GLY A 298 -15.53 28.40 -15.84
CA GLY A 298 -16.35 28.10 -17.01
C GLY A 298 -17.03 26.73 -16.97
N GLU A 299 -17.56 26.32 -18.12
CA GLU A 299 -18.19 25.01 -18.29
C GLU A 299 -17.14 23.89 -18.37
N ARG A 300 -17.29 22.86 -17.55
CA ARG A 300 -16.33 21.74 -17.45
C ARG A 300 -17.06 20.40 -17.36
N VAL A 301 -17.71 20.02 -18.45
CA VAL A 301 -18.48 18.78 -18.57
C VAL A 301 -17.85 17.94 -19.67
N TYR A 302 -17.36 16.76 -19.31
CA TYR A 302 -16.62 15.91 -20.22
C TYR A 302 -17.24 14.53 -20.39
N TYR A 303 -17.28 14.07 -21.63
CA TYR A 303 -17.84 12.80 -22.06
C TYR A 303 -16.77 11.98 -22.77
N TYR A 304 -16.79 10.67 -22.52
CA TYR A 304 -16.00 9.71 -23.28
C TYR A 304 -16.77 8.40 -23.42
N ASN A 305 -16.91 7.92 -24.66
CA ASN A 305 -17.49 6.63 -25.00
C ASN A 305 -18.85 6.39 -24.33
N SER A 306 -19.66 7.45 -24.21
CA SER A 306 -20.96 7.39 -23.56
C SER A 306 -22.06 7.38 -24.61
N HIS A 307 -23.03 6.48 -24.44
CA HIS A 307 -23.97 6.15 -25.50
C HIS A 307 -25.42 6.13 -25.02
N ARG A 308 -26.33 6.60 -25.88
CA ARG A 308 -27.77 6.55 -25.66
C ARG A 308 -28.39 5.49 -26.56
N LYS A 309 -29.31 4.69 -25.99
CA LYS A 309 -30.16 3.79 -26.78
C LYS A 309 -31.01 4.60 -27.76
N GLY A 310 -31.04 4.19 -29.02
CA GLY A 310 -31.77 4.91 -30.07
C GLY A 310 -31.01 6.11 -30.66
N GLY A 311 -29.69 6.16 -30.48
CA GLY A 311 -28.80 7.15 -31.09
C GLY A 311 -28.32 8.24 -30.13
N ASP A 312 -27.09 8.68 -30.32
CA ASP A 312 -26.44 9.67 -29.47
C ASP A 312 -26.88 11.09 -29.83
N TYR A 313 -27.26 11.88 -28.81
CA TYR A 313 -27.33 13.34 -28.97
C TYR A 313 -25.96 13.96 -29.25
N ALA A 314 -25.94 15.14 -29.87
CA ALA A 314 -24.70 15.81 -30.30
C ALA A 314 -23.70 16.04 -29.15
N TRP A 315 -24.20 16.25 -27.92
CA TRP A 315 -23.38 16.52 -26.75
C TRP A 315 -22.76 15.27 -26.10
N HIS A 316 -23.12 14.05 -26.51
CA HIS A 316 -22.44 12.82 -26.07
C HIS A 316 -21.06 12.62 -26.71
N LYS A 317 -20.71 13.44 -27.72
CA LYS A 317 -19.44 13.35 -28.42
C LYS A 317 -18.26 13.43 -27.43
N ASN A 318 -17.28 12.55 -27.62
CA ASN A 318 -16.02 12.58 -26.88
C ASN A 318 -15.41 13.98 -26.91
N ASN A 319 -15.02 14.48 -25.74
CA ASN A 319 -14.45 15.83 -25.60
C ASN A 319 -13.37 15.93 -24.51
N LEU A 320 -12.78 14.80 -24.08
CA LEU A 320 -11.73 14.79 -23.04
C LEU A 320 -10.51 15.65 -23.42
N GLU A 321 -10.25 15.86 -24.70
CA GLU A 321 -9.19 16.74 -25.19
C GLU A 321 -9.40 18.22 -24.79
N LYS A 322 -10.63 18.60 -24.42
CA LYS A 322 -10.95 19.94 -23.92
C LYS A 322 -10.74 20.07 -22.40
N ALA A 323 -10.59 18.95 -21.69
CA ALA A 323 -10.32 19.00 -20.27
C ALA A 323 -8.89 19.46 -20.00
N GLU A 324 -8.71 20.16 -18.88
CA GLU A 324 -7.39 20.56 -18.40
C GLU A 324 -6.48 19.33 -18.26
N GLY A 325 -5.33 19.36 -18.93
CA GLY A 325 -4.39 18.23 -18.98
C GLY A 325 -4.76 17.10 -19.95
N ALA A 326 -5.89 17.18 -20.66
CA ALA A 326 -6.36 16.20 -21.64
C ALA A 326 -6.17 14.75 -21.17
N PRO A 327 -6.77 14.36 -20.04
CA PRO A 327 -6.52 13.06 -19.43
C PRO A 327 -6.93 11.94 -20.37
N ARG A 328 -6.06 10.92 -20.49
CA ARG A 328 -6.41 9.70 -21.21
C ARG A 328 -7.47 8.92 -20.42
N PRO A 329 -8.45 8.27 -21.06
CA PRO A 329 -9.50 7.51 -20.37
C PRO A 329 -8.97 6.50 -19.34
N GLU A 330 -7.87 5.82 -19.66
CA GLU A 330 -7.21 4.85 -18.78
C GLU A 330 -6.57 5.48 -17.54
N SER A 331 -6.24 6.77 -17.60
CA SER A 331 -5.65 7.51 -16.47
C SER A 331 -6.69 8.06 -15.48
N ILE A 332 -7.98 8.07 -15.88
CA ILE A 332 -9.09 8.47 -15.02
C ILE A 332 -9.38 7.32 -14.05
N THR A 333 -8.81 7.44 -12.85
CA THR A 333 -8.91 6.49 -11.73
C THR A 333 -9.47 7.19 -10.47
N PRO A 334 -9.88 6.44 -9.43
CA PRO A 334 -10.23 7.03 -8.14
C PRO A 334 -9.10 7.89 -7.56
N GLN A 335 -7.85 7.39 -7.60
CA GLN A 335 -6.70 8.13 -7.10
C GLN A 335 -6.49 9.45 -7.87
N TRP A 336 -6.62 9.46 -9.20
CA TRP A 336 -6.58 10.68 -10.00
C TRP A 336 -7.74 11.63 -9.65
N THR A 337 -8.92 11.07 -9.44
CA THR A 337 -10.12 11.83 -9.06
C THR A 337 -9.89 12.57 -7.76
N PHE A 338 -9.29 11.92 -6.77
CA PHE A 338 -8.97 12.48 -5.46
C PHE A 338 -7.61 13.20 -5.39
N ALA A 339 -7.01 13.55 -6.54
CA ALA A 339 -5.71 14.24 -6.61
C ALA A 339 -4.59 13.54 -5.81
N GLY A 340 -4.61 12.21 -5.76
CA GLY A 340 -3.65 11.40 -5.00
C GLY A 340 -3.83 11.43 -3.48
N LYS A 341 -4.79 12.20 -2.94
CA LYS A 341 -5.04 12.35 -1.50
C LYS A 341 -5.64 11.09 -0.86
N TRP A 342 -6.32 10.28 -1.67
CA TRP A 342 -6.97 9.05 -1.22
C TRP A 342 -7.00 8.01 -2.35
N ASP A 343 -6.68 6.76 -2.02
CA ASP A 343 -6.85 5.63 -2.91
C ASP A 343 -7.84 4.63 -2.30
N PRO A 344 -9.15 4.77 -2.56
CA PRO A 344 -10.14 3.87 -2.02
C PRO A 344 -10.00 2.45 -2.57
N VAL A 345 -9.38 2.25 -3.74
CA VAL A 345 -9.23 0.93 -4.37
C VAL A 345 -8.06 0.18 -3.75
N GLY A 346 -6.93 0.87 -3.56
CA GLY A 346 -5.79 0.39 -2.76
C GLY A 346 -6.15 0.12 -1.30
N GLU A 347 -7.14 0.83 -0.74
CA GLU A 347 -7.66 0.57 0.61
C GLU A 347 -8.73 -0.56 0.67
N THR A 348 -9.49 -0.85 -0.40
CA THR A 348 -10.46 -1.98 -0.45
C THR A 348 -9.82 -3.37 -0.54
N ALA A 349 -8.51 -3.44 -0.75
CA ALA A 349 -7.73 -4.64 -0.49
C ALA A 349 -7.78 -5.12 0.98
N ALA A 350 -8.37 -4.34 1.89
CA ALA A 350 -8.47 -4.67 3.31
C ALA A 350 -9.86 -5.15 3.82
N ILE A 351 -10.97 -5.08 3.06
CA ILE A 351 -12.34 -5.35 3.64
C ILE A 351 -13.21 -6.35 2.86
N ALA A 352 -12.89 -6.74 1.61
CA ALA A 352 -13.63 -7.82 0.94
C ALA A 352 -12.94 -9.18 1.12
N ALA A 353 -13.36 -9.93 2.14
CA ALA A 353 -13.06 -11.37 2.26
C ALA A 353 -13.84 -12.16 1.18
N TYR A 354 -13.34 -12.15 -0.06
CA TYR A 354 -13.02 -13.43 -0.68
C TYR A 354 -11.67 -13.82 -0.07
N GLN A 355 -11.52 -15.04 0.46
CA GLN A 355 -10.19 -15.53 0.83
C GLN A 355 -9.32 -15.46 -0.44
N GLN A 356 -8.56 -14.37 -0.60
CA GLN A 356 -7.46 -14.32 -1.54
C GLN A 356 -6.58 -15.51 -1.18
N ALA A 357 -6.21 -16.31 -2.18
CA ALA A 357 -5.34 -17.44 -1.95
C ALA A 357 -4.13 -16.94 -1.14
N THR A 358 -3.77 -17.67 -0.08
CA THR A 358 -2.62 -17.30 0.72
C THR A 358 -1.46 -18.19 0.36
N ASP A 359 -0.26 -17.63 0.40
CA ASP A 359 0.99 -18.37 0.35
C ASP A 359 1.55 -18.42 1.78
N PRO A 360 1.72 -19.61 2.39
CA PRO A 360 2.17 -19.72 3.79
C PRO A 360 3.51 -19.04 4.07
N MET A 361 4.44 -19.07 3.13
CA MET A 361 5.73 -18.39 3.29
C MET A 361 5.56 -16.87 3.16
N ALA A 362 4.74 -16.40 2.22
CA ALA A 362 4.41 -14.98 2.09
C ALA A 362 3.71 -14.45 3.35
N GLU A 363 2.79 -15.21 3.95
CA GLU A 363 2.15 -14.86 5.23
C GLU A 363 3.18 -14.74 6.36
N ASN A 364 4.20 -15.59 6.39
CA ASN A 364 5.29 -15.47 7.35
C ASN A 364 6.17 -14.24 7.05
N MET A 365 6.48 -13.98 5.78
CA MET A 365 7.20 -12.76 5.39
C MET A 365 6.45 -11.49 5.81
N LEU A 366 5.12 -11.44 5.63
CA LEU A 366 4.30 -10.32 6.13
C LEU A 366 4.45 -10.13 7.64
N ALA A 367 4.49 -11.21 8.41
CA ALA A 367 4.63 -11.13 9.87
C ALA A 367 5.99 -10.56 10.30
N TYR A 368 7.07 -10.96 9.62
CA TYR A 368 8.44 -10.51 9.94
C TYR A 368 8.80 -9.13 9.36
N GLN A 369 7.96 -8.50 8.54
CA GLN A 369 8.27 -7.17 7.99
C GLN A 369 8.29 -6.13 9.12
N ARG A 370 9.40 -5.39 9.25
CA ARG A 370 9.51 -4.30 10.22
C ARG A 370 8.73 -3.08 9.74
N ALA A 371 8.34 -2.21 10.66
CA ALA A 371 7.60 -0.98 10.36
C ALA A 371 8.35 -0.05 9.39
N VAL A 372 9.69 -0.13 9.38
CA VAL A 372 10.55 0.61 8.44
C VAL A 372 10.49 0.07 7.00
N GLY A 373 9.86 -1.08 6.78
CA GLY A 373 9.59 -1.69 5.47
C GLY A 373 10.53 -2.84 5.09
N GLY A 374 11.70 -2.94 5.73
CA GLY A 374 12.67 -4.02 5.51
C GLY A 374 12.44 -5.26 6.38
N TRP A 375 13.28 -6.27 6.22
CA TRP A 375 13.22 -7.53 6.97
C TRP A 375 14.49 -7.84 7.75
N PRO A 376 14.36 -8.49 8.91
CA PRO A 376 15.50 -9.03 9.64
C PRO A 376 15.98 -10.32 8.98
N LYS A 377 17.29 -10.58 9.04
CA LYS A 377 17.86 -11.90 8.68
C LYS A 377 17.72 -12.93 9.81
N ALA A 378 17.60 -12.45 11.05
CA ALA A 378 17.51 -13.24 12.28
C ALA A 378 16.78 -12.42 13.36
N VAL A 379 16.02 -13.08 14.21
CA VAL A 379 15.34 -12.50 15.39
C VAL A 379 15.85 -13.23 16.63
N ASN A 380 16.32 -12.51 17.63
CA ASN A 380 16.96 -13.07 18.83
C ASN A 380 18.07 -14.09 18.49
N GLU A 381 18.93 -13.73 17.53
CA GLU A 381 20.03 -14.57 17.02
C GLU A 381 19.61 -15.85 16.28
N ILE A 382 18.31 -16.12 16.16
CA ILE A 382 17.78 -17.24 15.40
C ILE A 382 17.47 -16.77 13.98
N LYS A 383 18.10 -17.41 12.98
CA LYS A 383 17.85 -17.12 11.56
C LYS A 383 16.36 -17.26 11.26
N VAL A 384 15.81 -16.30 10.52
CA VAL A 384 14.40 -16.37 10.11
C VAL A 384 14.20 -17.52 9.13
N ASP A 385 13.25 -18.39 9.46
CA ASP A 385 12.80 -19.50 8.62
C ASP A 385 11.33 -19.31 8.24
N TYR A 386 11.09 -18.88 6.99
CA TYR A 386 9.74 -18.65 6.48
C TYR A 386 8.95 -19.93 6.21
N THR A 387 9.59 -21.11 6.22
CA THR A 387 8.91 -22.40 6.01
C THR A 387 8.30 -22.94 7.31
N LYS A 388 8.78 -22.48 8.48
CA LYS A 388 8.24 -22.85 9.78
C LYS A 388 6.82 -22.31 9.94
N PRO A 389 5.81 -23.17 10.20
CA PRO A 389 4.49 -22.69 10.60
C PRO A 389 4.59 -21.90 11.91
N LEU A 390 4.06 -20.68 11.91
CA LEU A 390 3.98 -19.84 13.11
C LEU A 390 2.64 -20.06 13.80
N THR A 391 2.67 -20.31 15.10
CA THR A 391 1.48 -20.21 15.95
C THR A 391 0.97 -18.76 15.97
N GLU A 392 -0.31 -18.56 16.30
CA GLU A 392 -0.87 -17.21 16.39
C GLU A 392 -0.13 -16.36 17.45
N ALA A 393 0.27 -16.96 18.58
CA ALA A 393 1.06 -16.29 19.61
C ALA A 393 2.44 -15.84 19.11
N GLU A 394 3.16 -16.71 18.37
CA GLU A 394 4.44 -16.33 17.75
C GLU A 394 4.24 -15.20 16.73
N ARG A 395 3.19 -15.29 15.89
CA ARG A 395 2.87 -14.27 14.89
C ARG A 395 2.58 -12.91 15.53
N GLN A 396 1.81 -12.90 16.63
CA GLN A 396 1.52 -11.67 17.38
C GLN A 396 2.78 -11.11 18.04
N ALA A 397 3.62 -11.95 18.64
CA ALA A 397 4.88 -11.52 19.25
C ALA A 397 5.83 -10.88 18.21
N ILE A 398 5.98 -11.50 17.03
CA ILE A 398 6.81 -10.95 15.94
C ILE A 398 6.26 -9.60 15.45
N LYS A 399 4.93 -9.48 15.31
CA LYS A 399 4.28 -8.22 14.89
C LYS A 399 4.41 -7.12 15.95
N ALA A 400 4.30 -7.46 17.23
CA ALA A 400 4.53 -6.52 18.33
C ALA A 400 5.97 -5.99 18.33
N ASP A 401 6.92 -6.81 17.88
CA ASP A 401 8.33 -6.46 17.65
C ASP A 401 8.59 -5.74 16.31
N SER A 402 7.54 -5.28 15.61
CA SER A 402 7.69 -4.64 14.28
C SER A 402 8.51 -3.36 14.29
N LEU A 403 8.64 -2.68 15.43
CA LEU A 403 9.47 -1.47 15.58
C LEU A 403 10.96 -1.76 15.79
N HIS A 404 11.37 -3.03 15.87
CA HIS A 404 12.77 -3.40 16.05
C HIS A 404 13.62 -2.93 14.86
N GLU A 405 14.83 -2.43 15.16
CA GLU A 405 15.72 -1.77 14.18
C GLU A 405 16.62 -2.75 13.41
N ASP A 406 16.30 -4.05 13.41
CA ASP A 406 17.14 -5.13 12.88
C ASP A 406 16.91 -5.43 11.39
N ALA A 407 16.11 -4.62 10.70
CA ALA A 407 15.94 -4.71 9.25
C ALA A 407 17.27 -4.48 8.51
N THR A 408 17.55 -5.33 7.52
CA THR A 408 18.87 -5.39 6.88
C THR A 408 18.80 -5.82 5.42
N ILE A 409 19.88 -5.49 4.70
CA ILE A 409 20.15 -5.96 3.33
C ILE A 409 21.22 -7.08 3.30
N ASP A 410 21.70 -7.50 4.46
CA ASP A 410 22.70 -8.55 4.61
C ASP A 410 22.11 -9.95 4.35
N ASN A 411 22.91 -10.88 3.84
CA ASN A 411 22.49 -12.26 3.56
C ASN A 411 21.20 -12.38 2.73
N ASN A 412 21.04 -11.50 1.74
CA ASN A 412 19.85 -11.37 0.88
C ASN A 412 18.56 -10.97 1.60
N ALA A 413 18.61 -10.57 2.87
CA ALA A 413 17.44 -10.04 3.56
C ALA A 413 16.90 -8.79 2.87
N THR A 414 15.60 -8.58 2.99
CA THR A 414 14.79 -7.64 2.21
C THR A 414 14.71 -7.98 0.72
N ALA A 415 15.81 -8.32 0.04
CA ALA A 415 15.81 -8.64 -1.38
C ALA A 415 15.09 -9.95 -1.71
N ARG A 416 15.32 -10.99 -0.89
CA ARG A 416 14.62 -12.28 -0.99
C ARG A 416 13.12 -12.10 -0.80
N GLU A 417 12.73 -11.34 0.20
CA GLU A 417 11.34 -11.14 0.57
C GLU A 417 10.60 -10.32 -0.49
N VAL A 418 11.20 -9.23 -0.99
CA VAL A 418 10.62 -8.47 -2.12
C VAL A 418 10.37 -9.36 -3.33
N ARG A 419 11.37 -10.16 -3.76
CA ARG A 419 11.20 -11.07 -4.91
C ARG A 419 10.15 -12.14 -4.67
N TYR A 420 10.13 -12.73 -3.49
CA TYR A 420 9.16 -13.77 -3.16
C TYR A 420 7.74 -13.20 -3.13
N LEU A 421 7.55 -12.04 -2.51
CA LEU A 421 6.24 -11.42 -2.34
C LEU A 421 5.62 -10.96 -3.67
N VAL A 422 6.40 -10.42 -4.61
CA VAL A 422 5.84 -10.09 -5.94
C VAL A 422 5.46 -11.35 -6.72
N LYS A 423 6.26 -12.41 -6.61
CA LYS A 423 5.93 -13.71 -7.21
C LYS A 423 4.66 -14.30 -6.59
N ALA A 424 4.55 -14.28 -5.26
CA ALA A 424 3.37 -14.74 -4.54
C ALA A 424 2.13 -13.92 -4.92
N TYR A 425 2.26 -12.59 -5.04
CA TYR A 425 1.19 -11.71 -5.52
C TYR A 425 0.70 -12.11 -6.91
N LYS A 426 1.60 -12.37 -7.87
CA LYS A 426 1.19 -12.80 -9.21
C LYS A 426 0.45 -14.14 -9.23
N GLN A 427 0.73 -15.01 -8.26
CA GLN A 427 0.08 -16.32 -8.15
C GLN A 427 -1.27 -16.25 -7.43
N THR A 428 -1.37 -15.43 -6.39
CA THR A 428 -2.54 -15.42 -5.50
C THR A 428 -3.48 -14.25 -5.72
N HIS A 429 -3.00 -13.23 -6.43
CA HIS A 429 -3.59 -11.89 -6.49
C HIS A 429 -3.80 -11.25 -5.11
N ASN A 430 -3.06 -11.72 -4.09
CA ASN A 430 -3.16 -11.20 -2.74
C ASN A 430 -2.40 -9.87 -2.63
N SER A 431 -3.16 -8.78 -2.74
CA SER A 431 -2.67 -7.40 -2.69
C SER A 431 -1.78 -7.07 -1.48
N LYS A 432 -1.91 -7.78 -0.35
CA LYS A 432 -1.03 -7.58 0.82
C LYS A 432 0.44 -7.90 0.49
N TYR A 433 0.68 -8.87 -0.38
CA TYR A 433 2.03 -9.25 -0.79
C TYR A 433 2.67 -8.16 -1.65
N LEU A 434 1.91 -7.59 -2.61
CA LEU A 434 2.39 -6.45 -3.39
C LEU A 434 2.68 -5.25 -2.49
N ALA A 435 1.74 -4.88 -1.61
CA ALA A 435 1.92 -3.76 -0.70
C ALA A 435 3.15 -3.94 0.22
N ALA A 436 3.42 -5.16 0.68
CA ALA A 436 4.61 -5.45 1.46
C ALA A 436 5.90 -5.37 0.62
N ALA A 437 5.89 -5.89 -0.61
CA ALA A 437 7.03 -5.74 -1.53
C ALA A 437 7.34 -4.26 -1.81
N GLU A 438 6.32 -3.43 -2.05
CA GLU A 438 6.46 -1.98 -2.25
C GLU A 438 7.00 -1.26 -1.01
N LYS A 439 6.60 -1.68 0.20
CA LYS A 439 7.24 -1.21 1.44
C LYS A 439 8.73 -1.58 1.51
N GLY A 440 9.11 -2.74 0.98
CA GLY A 440 10.52 -3.12 0.79
C GLY A 440 11.28 -2.20 -0.16
N ILE A 441 10.65 -1.79 -1.27
CA ILE A 441 11.21 -0.76 -2.18
C ILE A 441 11.34 0.58 -1.44
N GLY A 442 10.31 0.98 -0.70
CA GLY A 442 10.32 2.17 0.16
C GLY A 442 11.45 2.14 1.20
N TYR A 443 11.73 0.99 1.80
CA TYR A 443 12.85 0.79 2.71
C TYR A 443 14.19 1.08 2.03
N TYR A 444 14.43 0.55 0.82
CA TYR A 444 15.66 0.86 0.08
C TYR A 444 15.81 2.35 -0.19
N LEU A 445 14.74 3.01 -0.65
CA LEU A 445 14.78 4.44 -0.93
C LEU A 445 15.04 5.27 0.33
N LYS A 446 14.49 4.85 1.47
CA LYS A 446 14.66 5.52 2.76
C LYS A 446 16.06 5.29 3.37
N ALA A 447 16.62 4.10 3.20
CA ALA A 447 17.93 3.73 3.74
C ALA A 447 19.11 4.30 2.92
N GLN A 448 18.88 4.78 1.69
CA GLN A 448 19.96 5.29 0.84
C GLN A 448 20.56 6.58 1.41
N TYR A 449 21.88 6.63 1.53
CA TYR A 449 22.61 7.84 1.90
C TYR A 449 22.61 8.89 0.78
N ALA A 450 22.87 10.14 1.14
CA ALA A 450 22.94 11.24 0.17
C ALA A 450 24.01 11.03 -0.92
N ASN A 451 25.13 10.38 -0.56
CA ASN A 451 26.20 9.99 -1.49
C ASN A 451 25.88 8.75 -2.33
N GLY A 452 24.72 8.11 -2.11
CA GLY A 452 24.21 7.01 -2.91
C GLY A 452 24.50 5.61 -2.39
N GLY A 453 25.31 5.46 -1.34
CA GLY A 453 25.56 4.17 -0.71
C GLY A 453 24.40 3.70 0.18
N TRP A 454 24.44 2.41 0.57
CA TRP A 454 23.46 1.82 1.50
C TRP A 454 24.13 1.22 2.72
N PRO A 455 23.58 1.44 3.93
CA PRO A 455 24.04 0.77 5.13
C PRO A 455 23.67 -0.72 5.11
N GLN A 456 24.39 -1.55 5.87
CA GLN A 456 24.04 -2.96 6.04
C GLN A 456 22.70 -3.12 6.78
N TYR A 457 22.46 -2.30 7.81
CA TYR A 457 21.21 -2.25 8.57
C TYR A 457 20.63 -0.84 8.54
N TYR A 458 19.30 -0.74 8.62
CA TYR A 458 18.61 0.54 8.77
C TYR A 458 17.33 0.33 9.57
N PRO A 459 17.05 1.12 10.62
CA PRO A 459 17.76 2.34 11.04
C PRO A 459 18.96 2.10 11.99
N ASP A 460 19.29 0.85 12.36
CA ASP A 460 20.41 0.55 13.27
C ASP A 460 21.76 1.01 12.70
N ALA A 461 22.31 2.08 13.28
CA ALA A 461 23.55 2.69 12.84
C ALA A 461 24.79 2.25 13.64
N ARG A 462 24.68 1.27 14.53
CA ARG A 462 25.77 0.87 15.44
C ARG A 462 26.88 0.11 14.71
N LEU A 463 28.12 0.33 15.14
CA LEU A 463 29.31 -0.37 14.63
C LEU A 463 29.43 -0.25 13.10
N TYR A 464 29.92 -1.30 12.44
CA TYR A 464 30.06 -1.35 10.98
C TYR A 464 28.72 -1.39 10.23
N ARG A 465 27.58 -1.52 10.92
CA ARG A 465 26.26 -1.69 10.29
C ARG A 465 25.80 -0.47 9.49
N SER A 466 26.28 0.72 9.86
CA SER A 466 26.01 1.97 9.15
C SER A 466 26.91 2.19 7.93
N GLN A 467 27.94 1.36 7.70
CA GLN A 467 28.87 1.57 6.59
C GLN A 467 28.23 1.24 5.25
N ILE A 468 28.72 1.86 4.18
CA ILE A 468 28.32 1.51 2.81
C ILE A 468 28.78 0.07 2.56
N THR A 469 27.84 -0.84 2.36
CA THR A 469 28.13 -2.28 2.47
C THR A 469 27.96 -3.00 1.14
N TYR A 470 29.07 -3.42 0.55
CA TYR A 470 29.08 -4.36 -0.57
C TYR A 470 29.14 -5.82 -0.12
N ASN A 471 29.61 -6.08 1.12
CA ASN A 471 29.73 -7.41 1.71
C ASN A 471 28.48 -8.27 1.46
N ASP A 472 28.71 -9.52 1.04
CA ASP A 472 27.69 -10.51 0.69
C ASP A 472 26.69 -9.96 -0.37
N ASN A 473 27.20 -9.17 -1.31
CA ASN A 473 26.45 -8.44 -2.33
C ASN A 473 25.33 -7.53 -1.80
N ALA A 474 25.37 -7.09 -0.53
CA ALA A 474 24.28 -6.35 0.12
C ALA A 474 23.76 -5.19 -0.73
N MET A 475 24.59 -4.17 -1.02
CA MET A 475 24.20 -3.04 -1.87
C MET A 475 23.91 -3.46 -3.32
N ILE A 476 24.59 -4.48 -3.85
CA ILE A 476 24.39 -4.95 -5.23
C ILE A 476 23.03 -5.64 -5.41
N ASN A 477 22.54 -6.34 -4.40
CA ASN A 477 21.21 -6.92 -4.41
C ASN A 477 20.12 -5.84 -4.43
N VAL A 478 20.29 -4.78 -3.62
CA VAL A 478 19.40 -3.61 -3.66
C VAL A 478 19.36 -3.03 -5.07
N LEU A 479 20.53 -2.73 -5.63
CA LEU A 479 20.63 -2.14 -6.96
C LEU A 479 20.03 -3.01 -8.06
N ASN A 480 20.21 -4.33 -7.99
CA ASN A 480 19.57 -5.25 -8.94
C ASN A 480 18.05 -5.28 -8.82
N ILE A 481 17.49 -5.20 -7.61
CA ILE A 481 16.03 -5.10 -7.42
C ILE A 481 15.52 -3.79 -8.02
N LEU A 482 16.18 -2.68 -7.71
CA LEU A 482 15.81 -1.36 -8.21
C LEU A 482 15.90 -1.28 -9.74
N GLU A 483 16.92 -1.88 -10.35
CA GLU A 483 17.05 -1.95 -11.81
C GLU A 483 16.00 -2.88 -12.43
N ASP A 484 15.68 -4.01 -11.79
CA ASP A 484 14.61 -4.90 -12.24
C ASP A 484 13.24 -4.19 -12.27
N VAL A 485 12.95 -3.32 -11.30
CA VAL A 485 11.74 -2.47 -11.29
C VAL A 485 11.70 -1.57 -12.53
N LEU A 486 12.82 -0.88 -12.84
CA LEU A 486 12.89 0.01 -14.00
C LEU A 486 12.80 -0.73 -15.33
N GLU A 487 13.29 -1.96 -15.38
CA GLU A 487 13.26 -2.80 -16.58
C GLU A 487 11.97 -3.62 -16.72
N GLY A 488 11.12 -3.68 -15.70
CA GLY A 488 9.95 -4.56 -15.65
C GLY A 488 10.34 -6.05 -15.76
N LYS A 489 11.41 -6.46 -15.08
CA LYS A 489 11.93 -7.84 -15.09
C LYS A 489 11.75 -8.53 -13.76
N ASN A 490 11.87 -9.86 -13.77
CA ASN A 490 11.85 -10.69 -12.56
C ASN A 490 10.60 -10.46 -11.69
N ASP A 491 9.43 -10.38 -12.36
CA ASP A 491 8.11 -10.16 -11.76
C ASP A 491 7.90 -8.79 -11.10
N LEU A 492 8.84 -7.84 -11.27
CA LEU A 492 8.78 -6.51 -10.66
C LEU A 492 8.04 -5.47 -11.52
N GLU A 493 7.49 -5.84 -12.68
CA GLU A 493 6.61 -4.97 -13.49
C GLU A 493 5.30 -4.57 -12.79
N VAL A 494 4.95 -5.27 -11.72
CA VAL A 494 3.75 -4.99 -10.90
C VAL A 494 3.96 -3.88 -9.87
N ILE A 495 5.21 -3.48 -9.61
CA ILE A 495 5.52 -2.39 -8.67
C ILE A 495 5.00 -1.08 -9.25
N SER A 496 4.36 -0.27 -8.41
CA SER A 496 3.75 0.99 -8.84
C SER A 496 4.75 1.89 -9.56
N SER A 497 4.34 2.38 -10.73
CA SER A 497 5.11 3.34 -11.52
C SER A 497 5.43 4.65 -10.77
N ALA A 498 4.72 4.95 -9.68
CA ALA A 498 5.03 6.06 -8.77
C ALA A 498 6.45 5.96 -8.18
N TYR A 499 7.02 4.77 -8.06
CA TYR A 499 8.39 4.58 -7.59
C TYR A 499 9.44 4.84 -8.67
N HIS A 500 9.10 4.81 -9.96
CA HIS A 500 10.08 4.75 -11.06
C HIS A 500 11.07 5.92 -11.05
N GLU A 501 10.62 7.15 -10.79
CA GLU A 501 11.52 8.30 -10.75
C GLU A 501 12.47 8.24 -9.54
N MET A 502 11.95 7.91 -8.36
CA MET A 502 12.74 7.75 -7.13
C MET A 502 13.77 6.62 -7.28
N VAL A 503 13.35 5.49 -7.84
CA VAL A 503 14.18 4.32 -8.13
C VAL A 503 15.27 4.66 -9.15
N ARG A 504 14.93 5.34 -10.25
CA ARG A 504 15.92 5.79 -11.24
C ARG A 504 16.96 6.71 -10.63
N ASN A 505 16.53 7.65 -9.78
CA ASN A 505 17.43 8.53 -9.05
C ASN A 505 18.31 7.75 -8.06
N ALA A 506 17.75 6.77 -7.35
CA ALA A 506 18.48 5.94 -6.41
C ALA A 506 19.54 5.07 -7.10
N VAL A 507 19.21 4.41 -8.21
CA VAL A 507 20.18 3.65 -9.02
C VAL A 507 21.31 4.55 -9.51
N ARG A 508 20.99 5.73 -10.05
CA ARG A 508 22.00 6.70 -10.52
C ARG A 508 22.97 7.10 -9.39
N LYS A 509 22.46 7.39 -8.20
CA LYS A 509 23.27 7.69 -7.02
C LYS A 509 24.11 6.50 -6.59
N GLY A 510 23.55 5.28 -6.60
CA GLY A 510 24.27 4.06 -6.28
C GLY A 510 25.42 3.76 -7.22
N VAL A 511 25.21 3.92 -8.53
CA VAL A 511 26.29 3.83 -9.54
C VAL A 511 27.36 4.89 -9.28
N SER A 512 26.96 6.12 -8.95
CA SER A 512 27.92 7.19 -8.62
C SER A 512 28.75 6.84 -7.38
N CYS A 513 28.13 6.26 -6.35
CA CYS A 513 28.83 5.77 -5.16
C CYS A 513 29.82 4.64 -5.49
N ILE A 514 29.43 3.68 -6.34
CA ILE A 514 30.31 2.60 -6.79
C ILE A 514 31.56 3.18 -7.48
N LEU A 515 31.38 4.12 -8.39
CA LEU A 515 32.50 4.74 -9.10
C LEU A 515 33.39 5.55 -8.14
N ALA A 516 32.81 6.27 -7.18
CA ALA A 516 33.53 7.08 -6.21
C ALA A 516 34.32 6.26 -5.18
N THR A 517 33.91 5.02 -4.93
CA THR A 517 34.55 4.12 -3.95
C THR A 517 35.56 3.17 -4.58
N GLN A 518 35.72 3.14 -5.91
CA GLN A 518 36.71 2.26 -6.53
C GLN A 518 38.13 2.66 -6.10
N ILE A 519 38.87 1.70 -5.56
CA ILE A 519 40.16 1.98 -4.93
C ILE A 519 41.21 2.28 -6.01
N LYS A 520 41.95 3.39 -5.81
CA LYS A 520 43.03 3.82 -6.68
C LYS A 520 44.38 3.59 -6.01
N VAL A 521 45.24 2.78 -6.62
CA VAL A 521 46.61 2.51 -6.16
C VAL A 521 47.59 3.11 -7.16
N LYS A 522 48.43 4.05 -6.70
CA LYS A 522 49.45 4.74 -7.54
C LYS A 522 48.87 5.27 -8.87
N GLY A 523 47.68 5.85 -8.80
CA GLY A 523 47.03 6.44 -9.97
C GLY A 523 46.22 5.45 -10.83
N LYS A 524 46.22 4.14 -10.54
CA LYS A 524 45.46 3.13 -11.29
C LYS A 524 44.25 2.64 -10.49
N LEU A 525 43.08 2.60 -11.13
CA LEU A 525 41.89 1.99 -10.55
C LEU A 525 42.11 0.48 -10.41
N THR A 526 41.47 -0.09 -9.39
CA THR A 526 41.59 -1.52 -9.06
C THR A 526 40.19 -2.11 -8.86
N ALA A 527 39.89 -2.63 -7.67
CA ALA A 527 38.63 -3.20 -7.28
C ALA A 527 38.05 -2.43 -6.07
N TRP A 528 37.21 -3.08 -5.26
CA TRP A 528 36.56 -2.46 -4.12
C TRP A 528 36.82 -3.23 -2.82
N CYS A 529 36.84 -2.51 -1.69
CA CYS A 529 36.66 -3.08 -0.37
C CYS A 529 35.23 -3.62 -0.18
N ALA A 530 35.06 -4.53 0.76
CA ALA A 530 33.75 -5.06 1.13
C ALA A 530 32.83 -4.01 1.80
N GLN A 531 33.42 -2.97 2.41
CA GLN A 531 32.67 -1.87 2.99
C GLN A 531 33.48 -0.57 3.04
N TYR A 532 32.76 0.55 3.10
CA TYR A 532 33.31 1.91 3.08
C TYR A 532 32.65 2.80 4.13
N ASN A 533 33.43 3.74 4.65
CA ASN A 533 32.92 4.76 5.55
C ASN A 533 31.79 5.56 4.88
N ALA A 534 30.61 5.59 5.51
CA ALA A 534 29.43 6.23 4.92
C ALA A 534 29.56 7.76 4.72
N ARG A 535 30.55 8.40 5.34
CA ARG A 535 30.81 9.84 5.21
C ARG A 535 32.00 10.15 4.32
N THR A 536 33.14 9.48 4.54
CA THR A 536 34.39 9.78 3.83
C THR A 536 34.57 9.01 2.53
N LEU A 537 33.78 7.94 2.31
CA LEU A 537 33.94 6.99 1.20
C LEU A 537 35.28 6.24 1.20
N GLU A 538 36.03 6.27 2.31
CA GLU A 538 37.26 5.51 2.46
C GLU A 538 36.97 4.04 2.82
N PRO A 539 37.78 3.08 2.36
CA PRO A 539 37.67 1.68 2.78
C PRO A 539 37.66 1.54 4.31
N GLU A 540 36.77 0.71 4.85
CA GLU A 540 36.61 0.51 6.29
C GLU A 540 36.61 -0.98 6.65
N MET A 541 36.93 -1.32 7.90
CA MET A 541 36.79 -2.71 8.40
C MET A 541 35.35 -3.02 8.82
N ALA A 542 34.97 -4.30 8.78
CA ALA A 542 33.67 -4.77 9.27
C ALA A 542 33.83 -5.55 10.58
N ARG A 543 33.74 -6.89 10.52
CA ARG A 543 34.06 -7.75 11.66
C ARG A 543 35.58 -7.77 11.89
N LYS A 544 36.02 -8.22 13.07
CA LYS A 544 37.44 -8.30 13.44
C LYS A 544 38.34 -8.99 12.40
N PHE A 545 37.79 -9.93 11.64
CA PHE A 545 38.50 -10.68 10.61
C PHE A 545 38.27 -10.16 9.17
N GLU A 546 37.58 -9.03 9.00
CA GLU A 546 37.25 -8.40 7.71
C GLU A 546 37.88 -7.02 7.64
N LEU A 547 39.21 -7.02 7.51
CA LEU A 547 40.02 -5.81 7.52
C LEU A 547 39.90 -5.01 6.21
N VAL A 548 40.30 -3.75 6.27
CA VAL A 548 40.44 -2.87 5.10
C VAL A 548 41.29 -3.55 4.02
N SER A 549 40.70 -3.75 2.84
CA SER A 549 41.29 -4.56 1.77
C SER A 549 40.67 -4.31 0.41
N LEU A 550 41.29 -4.84 -0.64
CA LEU A 550 40.61 -5.12 -1.91
C LEU A 550 39.92 -6.48 -1.79
N SER A 551 38.62 -6.54 -2.07
CA SER A 551 37.85 -7.76 -2.00
C SER A 551 37.83 -8.48 -3.35
N GLY A 552 38.33 -9.72 -3.37
CA GLY A 552 38.24 -10.60 -4.54
C GLY A 552 36.83 -11.11 -4.80
N ASN A 553 36.01 -11.27 -3.76
CA ASN A 553 34.63 -11.76 -3.88
C ASN A 553 33.65 -10.64 -4.21
N GLU A 554 33.55 -9.63 -3.34
CA GLU A 554 32.46 -8.63 -3.42
C GLU A 554 32.57 -7.74 -4.68
N SER A 555 33.79 -7.55 -5.18
CA SER A 555 34.03 -6.82 -6.42
C SER A 555 33.41 -7.47 -7.65
N VAL A 556 33.17 -8.78 -7.65
CA VAL A 556 32.56 -9.50 -8.77
C VAL A 556 31.14 -9.01 -9.01
N GLY A 557 30.32 -8.94 -7.96
CA GLY A 557 28.94 -8.47 -8.05
C GLY A 557 28.84 -6.99 -8.48
N ILE A 558 29.79 -6.17 -8.04
CA ILE A 558 29.89 -4.77 -8.46
C ILE A 558 30.14 -4.69 -9.97
N VAL A 559 31.13 -5.43 -10.48
CA VAL A 559 31.42 -5.45 -11.92
C VAL A 559 30.24 -5.99 -12.72
N SER A 560 29.64 -7.11 -12.30
CA SER A 560 28.46 -7.67 -12.99
C SER A 560 27.30 -6.68 -13.03
N PHE A 561 27.07 -5.89 -11.96
CA PHE A 561 26.05 -4.85 -11.95
C PHE A 561 26.40 -3.66 -12.86
N LEU A 562 27.63 -3.16 -12.81
CA LEU A 562 28.08 -2.09 -13.72
C LEU A 562 27.97 -2.51 -15.19
N MET A 563 28.30 -3.76 -15.49
CA MET A 563 28.14 -4.35 -16.82
C MET A 563 26.67 -4.53 -17.22
N ARG A 564 25.73 -4.54 -16.28
CA ARG A 564 24.29 -4.62 -16.59
C ARG A 564 23.77 -3.32 -17.20
N MET A 565 24.37 -2.17 -16.87
CA MET A 565 23.91 -0.86 -17.32
C MET A 565 23.87 -0.77 -18.86
N LYS A 566 22.74 -0.31 -19.40
CA LYS A 566 22.59 -0.02 -20.83
C LYS A 566 23.38 1.25 -21.15
N GLU A 567 24.08 1.24 -22.28
CA GLU A 567 24.89 2.38 -22.74
C GLU A 567 25.86 2.89 -21.64
N PRO A 568 26.78 2.02 -21.16
CA PRO A 568 27.65 2.38 -20.05
C PRO A 568 28.51 3.60 -20.39
N SER A 569 28.59 4.55 -19.45
CA SER A 569 29.43 5.74 -19.59
C SER A 569 30.92 5.38 -19.65
N ALA A 570 31.76 6.29 -20.15
CA ALA A 570 33.21 6.09 -20.17
C ALA A 570 33.79 5.74 -18.79
N ALA A 571 33.27 6.36 -17.72
CA ALA A 571 33.67 6.05 -16.35
C ALA A 571 33.28 4.62 -15.92
N ILE A 572 32.09 4.14 -16.31
CA ILE A 572 31.68 2.75 -16.06
C ILE A 572 32.60 1.78 -16.83
N VAL A 573 32.92 2.10 -18.09
CA VAL A 573 33.80 1.28 -18.91
C VAL A 573 35.20 1.19 -18.33
N GLU A 574 35.79 2.32 -17.90
CA GLU A 574 37.10 2.36 -17.25
C GLU A 574 37.09 1.58 -15.92
N ALA A 575 36.04 1.76 -15.10
CA ALA A 575 35.90 1.05 -13.84
C ALA A 575 35.87 -0.47 -14.01
N VAL A 576 35.04 -0.96 -14.95
CA VAL A 576 34.92 -2.39 -15.27
C VAL A 576 36.24 -2.95 -15.79
N ARG A 577 36.87 -2.28 -16.76
CA ARG A 577 38.17 -2.71 -17.32
C ARG A 577 39.24 -2.82 -16.26
N SER A 578 39.37 -1.78 -15.43
CA SER A 578 40.39 -1.74 -14.36
C SER A 578 40.20 -2.86 -13.34
N ALA A 579 38.96 -3.19 -12.99
CA ALA A 579 38.67 -4.28 -12.09
C ALA A 579 38.95 -5.66 -12.72
N VAL A 580 38.63 -5.84 -14.00
CA VAL A 580 38.97 -7.07 -14.76
C VAL A 580 40.47 -7.25 -14.88
N ASP A 581 41.21 -6.19 -15.21
CA ASP A 581 42.68 -6.21 -15.25
C ASP A 581 43.26 -6.57 -13.88
N TRP A 582 42.69 -6.01 -12.81
CA TRP A 582 43.07 -6.36 -11.45
C TRP A 582 42.81 -7.83 -11.13
N PHE A 583 41.61 -8.37 -11.42
CA PHE A 583 41.31 -9.79 -11.21
C PHE A 583 42.28 -10.72 -11.95
N ASN A 584 42.64 -10.39 -13.20
CA ASN A 584 43.63 -11.14 -13.96
C ASN A 584 45.02 -11.07 -13.33
N ALA A 585 45.40 -9.92 -12.76
CA ALA A 585 46.70 -9.72 -12.14
C ALA A 585 46.86 -10.44 -10.79
N VAL A 586 45.75 -10.66 -10.06
CA VAL A 586 45.79 -11.26 -8.71
C VAL A 586 45.35 -12.73 -8.66
N ARG A 587 45.12 -13.36 -9.82
CA ARG A 587 44.76 -14.79 -9.90
C ARG A 587 45.86 -15.68 -9.33
N ILE A 588 45.45 -16.77 -8.68
CA ILE A 588 46.36 -17.77 -8.10
C ILE A 588 46.16 -19.08 -8.86
N ASP A 589 47.03 -19.32 -9.83
CA ASP A 589 46.95 -20.47 -10.73
C ASP A 589 47.60 -21.72 -10.15
N GLY A 590 47.07 -22.88 -10.52
CA GLY A 590 47.57 -24.18 -10.13
C GLY A 590 47.16 -24.60 -8.72
N TYR A 591 46.13 -23.98 -8.13
CA TYR A 591 45.66 -24.29 -6.78
C TYR A 591 44.14 -24.40 -6.69
N LYS A 592 43.67 -25.20 -5.74
CA LYS A 592 42.28 -25.24 -5.27
C LYS A 592 42.22 -25.13 -3.75
N TYR A 593 41.13 -24.59 -3.23
CA TYR A 593 40.88 -24.49 -1.79
C TYR A 593 39.76 -25.44 -1.40
N ILE A 594 40.10 -26.53 -0.70
CA ILE A 594 39.19 -27.65 -0.45
C ILE A 594 39.22 -28.13 1.00
N ASP A 595 38.15 -28.79 1.40
CA ASP A 595 38.12 -29.58 2.63
C ASP A 595 38.87 -30.90 2.40
N VAL A 596 39.79 -31.24 3.29
CA VAL A 596 40.54 -32.50 3.31
C VAL A 596 40.31 -33.20 4.63
N ALA A 597 40.32 -34.53 4.63
CA ALA A 597 40.23 -35.31 5.86
C ALA A 597 41.50 -35.08 6.71
N ASP A 598 41.30 -34.75 7.98
CA ASP A 598 42.37 -34.61 8.97
C ASP A 598 41.81 -34.97 10.35
N ALA A 599 42.14 -36.18 10.83
CA ALA A 599 41.66 -36.71 12.10
C ALA A 599 42.19 -35.93 13.32
N THR A 600 43.23 -35.10 13.16
CA THR A 600 43.75 -34.26 14.25
C THR A 600 42.92 -33.00 14.49
N MET A 601 42.03 -32.67 13.55
CA MET A 601 41.20 -31.48 13.60
C MET A 601 39.86 -31.72 14.32
N PRO A 602 39.28 -30.72 14.99
CA PRO A 602 38.04 -30.86 15.76
C PRO A 602 36.84 -31.47 15.01
N LYS A 603 36.72 -31.27 13.68
CA LYS A 603 35.65 -31.87 12.86
C LYS A 603 36.14 -32.98 11.92
N GLY A 604 37.31 -33.54 12.16
CA GLY A 604 37.92 -34.58 11.32
C GLY A 604 38.29 -34.11 9.90
N THR A 605 38.26 -32.80 9.65
CA THR A 605 38.55 -32.17 8.37
C THR A 605 39.29 -30.85 8.59
N ASP A 606 40.17 -30.49 7.67
CA ASP A 606 40.76 -29.15 7.56
C ASP A 606 40.45 -28.54 6.20
N ARG A 607 40.56 -27.21 6.08
CA ARG A 607 40.41 -26.50 4.82
C ARG A 607 41.74 -25.91 4.39
N VAL A 608 42.25 -26.40 3.26
CA VAL A 608 43.63 -26.15 2.82
C VAL A 608 43.68 -25.73 1.36
N LEU A 609 44.71 -24.94 1.03
CA LEU A 609 45.09 -24.63 -0.34
C LEU A 609 46.03 -25.73 -0.83
N VAL A 610 45.62 -26.48 -1.87
CA VAL A 610 46.43 -27.57 -2.43
C VAL A 610 46.74 -27.33 -3.92
N PRO A 611 47.91 -27.78 -4.41
CA PRO A 611 48.20 -27.76 -5.83
C PRO A 611 47.18 -28.57 -6.64
N GLU A 612 46.69 -27.99 -7.73
CA GLU A 612 45.80 -28.62 -8.71
C GLU A 612 46.06 -27.95 -10.08
N PRO A 613 46.86 -28.59 -10.97
CA PRO A 613 47.14 -28.04 -12.29
C PRO A 613 45.85 -27.73 -13.07
N GLY A 614 45.81 -26.55 -13.70
CA GLY A 614 44.65 -26.09 -14.47
C GLY A 614 43.53 -25.46 -13.63
N SER A 615 43.64 -25.43 -12.30
CA SER A 615 42.72 -24.68 -11.43
C SER A 615 43.20 -23.26 -11.16
N THR A 616 42.27 -22.36 -10.86
CA THR A 616 42.57 -20.97 -10.47
C THR A 616 41.69 -20.58 -9.29
N VAL A 617 42.27 -19.93 -8.29
CA VAL A 617 41.52 -19.31 -7.19
C VAL A 617 41.92 -17.85 -7.00
N TRP A 618 41.08 -17.12 -6.28
CA TRP A 618 41.33 -15.76 -5.81
C TRP A 618 41.17 -15.74 -4.29
N ALA A 619 42.03 -15.00 -3.60
CA ALA A 619 41.83 -14.70 -2.19
C ALA A 619 40.62 -13.79 -2.00
N ARG A 620 39.97 -13.88 -0.84
CA ARG A 620 38.86 -12.98 -0.50
C ARG A 620 39.35 -11.57 -0.22
N PHE A 621 40.52 -11.43 0.39
CA PHE A 621 41.10 -10.14 0.77
C PHE A 621 42.54 -10.01 0.28
N TYR A 622 42.83 -8.86 -0.33
CA TYR A 622 44.16 -8.47 -0.74
C TYR A 622 44.56 -7.16 -0.08
N GLU A 623 45.82 -7.05 0.31
CA GLU A 623 46.37 -5.83 0.87
C GLU A 623 46.42 -4.72 -0.18
N ILE A 624 45.85 -3.57 0.15
CA ILE A 624 45.88 -2.38 -0.69
C ILE A 624 47.33 -1.93 -0.89
N GLY A 625 47.74 -1.74 -2.14
CA GLY A 625 49.09 -1.30 -2.50
C GLY A 625 50.01 -2.42 -2.96
N THR A 626 49.96 -3.59 -2.32
CA THR A 626 50.82 -4.74 -2.64
C THR A 626 50.09 -5.83 -3.43
N ASN A 627 48.75 -5.86 -3.39
CA ASN A 627 47.92 -6.96 -3.91
C ASN A 627 48.29 -8.33 -3.32
N ARG A 628 48.90 -8.36 -2.14
CA ARG A 628 49.23 -9.63 -1.47
C ARG A 628 47.97 -10.20 -0.82
N PRO A 629 47.60 -11.46 -1.07
CA PRO A 629 46.58 -12.16 -0.30
C PRO A 629 46.87 -12.09 1.20
N PHE A 630 45.86 -11.87 2.02
CA PHE A 630 46.01 -11.98 3.48
C PHE A 630 44.77 -12.60 4.14
N PHE A 631 44.95 -13.04 5.38
CA PHE A 631 43.97 -13.67 6.25
C PHE A 631 43.92 -12.91 7.58
N SER A 632 42.82 -13.04 8.32
CA SER A 632 42.72 -12.44 9.65
C SER A 632 41.90 -13.32 10.57
N GLY A 633 42.34 -13.42 11.83
CA GLY A 633 41.59 -14.08 12.88
C GLY A 633 40.73 -13.10 13.66
N ARG A 634 40.22 -13.56 14.80
CA ARG A 634 39.53 -12.76 15.83
C ARG A 634 40.47 -11.80 16.55
N ASP A 635 41.79 -11.95 16.35
CA ASP A 635 42.86 -11.04 16.77
C ASP A 635 42.92 -9.75 15.93
N SER A 636 42.32 -9.74 14.74
CA SER A 636 42.38 -8.63 13.77
C SER A 636 43.78 -8.38 13.18
N GLU A 637 44.65 -9.38 13.23
CA GLU A 637 46.00 -9.30 12.67
C GLU A 637 46.06 -9.86 11.25
N LYS A 638 46.74 -9.15 10.35
CA LYS A 638 47.03 -9.65 9.00
C LYS A 638 48.02 -10.80 9.08
N LYS A 639 47.60 -11.94 8.56
CA LYS A 639 48.37 -13.17 8.37
C LYS A 639 48.49 -13.46 6.89
N TYR A 640 49.55 -14.16 6.49
CA TYR A 640 49.86 -14.38 5.07
C TYR A 640 49.84 -15.86 4.67
N ASP A 641 49.57 -16.75 5.62
CA ASP A 641 49.16 -18.13 5.39
C ASP A 641 47.83 -18.39 6.14
N VAL A 642 46.87 -18.99 5.46
CA VAL A 642 45.57 -19.36 6.05
C VAL A 642 45.73 -20.33 7.22
N LYS A 643 46.85 -21.04 7.33
CA LYS A 643 47.17 -21.89 8.48
C LYS A 643 47.47 -21.12 9.77
N GLU A 644 47.84 -19.84 9.66
CA GLU A 644 48.17 -18.97 10.81
C GLU A 644 46.91 -18.48 11.55
N ILE A 645 45.74 -18.57 10.94
CA ILE A 645 44.46 -18.26 11.59
C ILE A 645 43.87 -19.49 12.28
N GLU A 646 43.09 -19.24 13.32
CA GLU A 646 42.42 -20.27 14.10
C GLU A 646 41.54 -21.19 13.23
N TYR A 647 41.54 -22.48 13.58
CA TYR A 647 40.81 -23.54 12.87
C TYR A 647 39.35 -23.17 12.56
N GLU A 648 38.66 -22.55 13.52
CA GLU A 648 37.26 -22.15 13.39
C GLU A 648 37.03 -21.06 12.33
N ARG A 649 37.97 -20.13 12.14
CA ARG A 649 37.91 -19.13 11.07
C ARG A 649 38.37 -19.70 9.74
N ARG A 650 39.40 -20.55 9.73
CA ARG A 650 39.90 -21.22 8.52
C ARG A 650 38.85 -22.08 7.85
N THR A 651 38.12 -22.89 8.63
CA THR A 651 37.12 -23.82 8.11
C THR A 651 35.72 -23.22 8.00
N GLY A 652 35.40 -22.21 8.83
CA GLY A 652 34.08 -21.59 8.88
C GLY A 652 33.86 -20.41 7.92
N TYR A 653 34.89 -19.95 7.22
CA TYR A 653 34.82 -18.79 6.32
C TYR A 653 35.59 -19.06 5.02
N ALA A 654 35.07 -18.56 3.89
CA ALA A 654 35.70 -18.76 2.60
C ALA A 654 36.79 -17.70 2.36
N TRP A 655 38.05 -18.11 2.50
CA TRP A 655 39.22 -17.24 2.30
C TRP A 655 39.76 -17.25 0.86
N TYR A 656 39.46 -18.31 0.11
CA TYR A 656 39.72 -18.42 -1.31
C TYR A 656 38.48 -18.91 -2.04
N GLY A 657 38.33 -18.54 -3.31
CA GLY A 657 37.24 -19.01 -4.16
C GLY A 657 37.49 -18.77 -5.64
N THR A 658 36.60 -19.28 -6.47
CA THR A 658 36.62 -19.12 -7.93
C THR A 658 35.70 -17.99 -8.41
N TRP A 659 35.34 -17.06 -7.52
CA TRP A 659 34.27 -16.07 -7.76
C TRP A 659 34.41 -15.27 -9.07
N PRO A 660 35.61 -14.75 -9.43
CA PRO A 660 35.78 -14.00 -10.68
C PRO A 660 35.75 -14.85 -11.96
N GLU A 661 35.87 -16.18 -11.86
CA GLU A 661 36.11 -17.05 -13.02
C GLU A 661 35.04 -16.90 -14.12
N LYS A 662 33.76 -17.03 -13.74
CA LYS A 662 32.64 -16.89 -14.68
C LYS A 662 32.57 -15.48 -15.28
N LEU A 663 32.83 -14.46 -14.47
CA LEU A 663 32.85 -13.07 -14.92
C LEU A 663 33.90 -12.87 -16.02
N LEU A 664 35.13 -13.36 -15.79
CA LEU A 664 36.26 -13.21 -16.70
C LEU A 664 36.11 -14.04 -17.97
N GLN A 665 35.69 -15.30 -17.85
CA GLN A 665 35.67 -16.24 -18.97
C GLN A 665 34.44 -16.06 -19.87
N LYS A 666 33.32 -15.56 -19.33
CA LYS A 666 32.05 -15.51 -20.06
C LYS A 666 31.42 -14.13 -20.08
N GLU A 667 31.11 -13.56 -18.91
CA GLU A 667 30.25 -12.37 -18.84
C GLU A 667 30.94 -11.13 -19.41
N TYR A 668 32.23 -10.94 -19.15
CA TYR A 668 33.00 -9.79 -19.63
C TYR A 668 33.24 -9.81 -21.15
N PRO A 669 33.67 -10.92 -21.78
CA PRO A 669 33.73 -11.03 -23.24
C PRO A 669 32.39 -10.75 -23.92
N GLU A 670 31.28 -11.28 -23.37
CA GLU A 670 29.93 -11.00 -23.86
C GLU A 670 29.57 -9.51 -23.75
N TRP A 671 29.94 -8.86 -22.64
CA TRP A 671 29.73 -7.44 -22.43
C TRP A 671 30.52 -6.56 -23.39
N LEU A 672 31.80 -6.87 -23.66
CA LEU A 672 32.62 -6.17 -24.66
C LEU A 672 31.96 -6.24 -26.04
N LYS A 673 31.55 -7.45 -26.46
CA LYS A 673 30.87 -7.68 -27.74
C LYS A 673 29.56 -6.90 -27.82
N ARG A 674 28.72 -6.96 -26.78
CA ARG A 674 27.42 -6.26 -26.73
C ARG A 674 27.55 -4.74 -26.86
N ASN A 675 28.59 -4.16 -26.27
CA ASN A 675 28.81 -2.71 -26.26
C ASN A 675 29.81 -2.23 -27.32
N LYS A 676 30.29 -3.12 -28.21
CA LYS A 676 31.29 -2.81 -29.26
C LYS A 676 32.58 -2.19 -28.70
N LEU A 677 32.99 -2.64 -27.53
CA LEU A 677 34.21 -2.19 -26.85
C LEU A 677 35.39 -3.11 -27.27
N LYS A 678 36.55 -2.51 -27.51
CA LYS A 678 37.77 -3.22 -27.95
C LYS A 678 38.61 -3.74 -26.80
#